data_AF-A0A7V3RHB7-F1
#
_entry.id   AF-A0A7V3RHB7-F1
#
_cell.length_a   1.000
_cell.length_b   1.000
_cell.length_c   1.000
_cell.angle_alpha   90.00
_cell.angle_beta   90.00
_cell.angle_gamma   90.00
#
_symmetry.space_group_name_H-M   'P 1'
#
loop_
_entity.id
_entity.type
_entity.pdbx_description
1 polymer ?
#
loop_
_entity_poly.entity_id
_entity_poly.type
_entity_poly.pdbx_seq_one_letter_code
_entity_poly.pdbx_strand_id
1 'polypeptide(L)'
;MRLKPFWAYLLIPLFLFSGVITKEFNFAKENINIATIDDYDLITYPGSPMTMQKGAPLLPVLPYYFVIPSGADVDKVEIISSEYEELPGKFVPYPAQQIQPISSINKSKFIPPDTVIYSSRSPYPGIIIENIPGGWLGGFRIACLNVYPVQYNGAEKKLIFYKKIKVNIHYTEGVYESIKLTKSQVDLFGSVVKKFVCNPEMVELFKPEIHDLRGDEVDYLIITGAALKNYWSQFVDWKTKKGLKTKVIGTDSIYAQYSGRDNQEKIRNCIKDYWQNKGVKYVLLGGDDFIVPDRKTRLVIEESTITGNIPTDMYYADLQWSWDGNNNNYFGEIGDTVDLFFDVFIGRAPVDNVTNINTFINKDTIFEKRPDTNYVQRLLLPSEMLFSPYHGRVINNIISSYYPPTWRRSKLEDPPSNAVRDSLNIGYQFCHVADHGSYNSLSVLSMSQIPTLTNGMKYNLMNGINCDCGSFDGKDCIAESLVNYPNGGCIATILNSRYGLGYPPALGPSEMLDLELFKNFINNINELGIALATAKNYLRNLAMSQAPTRWCVYELTLFGDPNTSIYTQKPRPITVSHPSSIPAGPQMFRVTAIVSGQPLKNALVCVMKDSEVYSTGRTNSSGWLDLFVYPTTSGTMSVTVTAPDCKPYEGTCSVSGSSSQPCIIYQSHKIFDQSGNNNGKLDPGETVRLRVILKNQGNVNATNVNGTLRTSNSFITLIDSLSYYNNIPINDSTGGDSFIISVSPNTPQGTEVEFLINTTSNQGIWTPFFKVMVGEAPEPRRVWADHDTGVCAFTVTTNGSFGTTYPYGEGSGFKYSKIASYGCLFYGSMLCGTDSSYIVDRFYGPPNSSMINQDFKILDTLKPVIPPLKAEEEYLALYSDSGHPTPKGLVVKQWSLSLSQPGYDDWVIVCFYYYNYGLYPINNFYSGMIFDFDIYNNVNNIVKSDSIRRFICMLQSTSSQKPTAGVRILEPKIARNLSAINHSQYVTPSNMMSEIVKDSFLTGKKRVPNSTSTTNWSIIASTGPLSIPPGGYCRVAYAIVGGDDTTSAKINSDSAQSWWDRFVGIEEMNVPKGERQTIVIIPNPATKRINLYYTLNGLQDITFELYDRAGKFVDRIYSGKLGGKGCLNYNAKGLPSGVYFIKINKKVESEFIKFVYLR
;
A
#
# COMPACT_ATOMS: atom_id res chain seq x y z
N MET A 1 45.08 43.27 5.09
CA MET A 1 44.50 44.34 5.92
C MET A 1 43.40 43.72 6.81
N ARG A 2 42.91 44.46 7.82
CA ARG A 2 41.71 44.18 8.67
C ARG A 2 40.50 43.65 7.84
N LEU A 3 39.55 42.83 8.30
CA LEU A 3 39.16 42.30 9.64
C LEU A 3 38.31 40.98 9.53
N LYS A 4 37.89 40.38 10.66
CA LYS A 4 36.94 39.23 10.82
C LYS A 4 35.45 39.70 10.83
N PRO A 5 34.37 38.86 10.89
CA PRO A 5 34.23 37.42 11.26
C PRO A 5 33.62 36.50 10.17
N PHE A 6 33.77 35.16 10.17
CA PHE A 6 33.53 34.09 11.18
C PHE A 6 32.04 33.67 11.30
N TRP A 7 31.65 32.62 10.55
CA TRP A 7 30.52 31.72 10.80
C TRP A 7 31.03 30.28 10.67
N ALA A 8 30.49 29.36 11.47
CA ALA A 8 30.91 27.96 11.49
C ALA A 8 29.80 27.05 10.99
N TYR A 9 30.17 26.00 10.25
CA TYR A 9 29.29 24.87 9.93
C TYR A 9 29.87 23.60 10.57
N LEU A 10 29.04 22.89 11.33
CA LEU A 10 29.37 21.58 11.87
C LEU A 10 29.35 20.54 10.74
N LEU A 11 30.31 19.61 10.78
CA LEU A 11 30.17 18.33 10.11
C LEU A 11 29.26 17.44 10.99
N ILE A 12 28.07 17.14 10.50
CA ILE A 12 27.20 16.12 11.09
C ILE A 12 27.61 14.76 10.47
N PRO A 13 27.85 13.71 11.27
CA PRO A 13 28.10 12.37 10.72
C PRO A 13 26.82 11.82 10.09
N LEU A 14 26.91 11.31 8.85
CA LEU A 14 25.89 10.42 8.30
C LEU A 14 26.03 9.05 8.97
N PHE A 15 25.15 8.76 9.91
CA PHE A 15 24.97 7.42 10.45
C PHE A 15 24.09 6.62 9.48
N LEU A 16 24.58 5.47 9.01
CA LEU A 16 23.76 4.48 8.32
C LEU A 16 22.99 3.68 9.36
N PHE A 17 21.68 3.56 9.20
CA PHE A 17 20.81 2.79 10.10
C PHE A 17 20.36 1.51 9.39
N SER A 18 20.53 0.36 10.05
CA SER A 18 20.04 -0.93 9.55
C SER A 18 18.70 -1.28 10.21
N GLY A 19 17.66 -1.46 9.41
CA GLY A 19 16.35 -1.94 9.85
C GLY A 19 16.01 -3.32 9.28
N VAL A 20 14.91 -3.91 9.75
CA VAL A 20 14.50 -5.27 9.36
C VAL A 20 12.96 -5.36 9.31
N ILE A 21 12.42 -6.12 8.35
CA ILE A 21 10.97 -6.34 8.19
C ILE A 21 10.53 -7.76 8.59
N THR A 22 9.32 -7.80 9.15
CA THR A 22 8.76 -8.87 9.98
C THR A 22 7.38 -9.29 9.45
N LYS A 23 7.32 -10.26 8.52
CA LYS A 23 6.08 -10.81 7.95
C LYS A 23 6.26 -12.26 7.46
N GLU A 24 5.76 -13.26 8.20
CA GLU A 24 5.80 -14.69 7.82
C GLU A 24 5.12 -14.93 6.45
N PHE A 25 5.17 -16.16 5.96
CA PHE A 25 4.28 -16.63 4.91
C PHE A 25 3.52 -17.85 5.37
N ASN A 26 2.19 -17.78 5.34
CA ASN A 26 1.29 -18.88 5.69
C ASN A 26 0.58 -19.35 4.43
N PHE A 27 0.75 -20.63 4.10
CA PHE A 27 0.19 -21.26 2.92
C PHE A 27 -0.85 -22.28 3.37
N ALA A 28 -2.04 -22.18 2.78
CA ALA A 28 -3.16 -23.04 3.13
C ALA A 28 -3.12 -24.32 2.29
N LYS A 29 -3.24 -25.50 2.92
CA LYS A 29 -3.12 -26.78 2.21
C LYS A 29 -4.27 -27.00 1.22
N GLU A 30 -5.46 -26.54 1.58
CA GLU A 30 -6.68 -26.57 0.77
C GLU A 30 -6.59 -25.73 -0.51
N ASN A 31 -5.59 -24.84 -0.62
CA ASN A 31 -5.30 -24.09 -1.83
C ASN A 31 -4.41 -24.87 -2.81
N ILE A 32 -3.80 -26.00 -2.44
CA ILE A 32 -3.10 -26.84 -3.42
C ILE A 32 -4.13 -27.65 -4.20
N ASN A 33 -4.20 -27.39 -5.51
CA ASN A 33 -4.93 -28.23 -6.45
C ASN A 33 -3.96 -29.17 -7.17
N ILE A 34 -4.28 -30.47 -7.18
CA ILE A 34 -3.54 -31.54 -7.85
C ILE A 34 -4.48 -32.17 -8.86
N ALA A 35 -4.17 -32.05 -10.16
CA ALA A 35 -4.96 -32.63 -11.24
C ALA A 35 -4.07 -33.52 -12.12
N THR A 36 -4.49 -34.75 -12.39
CA THR A 36 -3.75 -35.66 -13.27
C THR A 36 -3.96 -35.30 -14.75
N ILE A 37 -2.86 -35.06 -15.47
CA ILE A 37 -2.83 -34.69 -16.90
C ILE A 37 -1.68 -35.43 -17.57
N ASP A 38 -1.94 -36.10 -18.69
CA ASP A 38 -0.93 -36.87 -19.47
C ASP A 38 -0.11 -37.87 -18.62
N ASP A 39 -0.73 -38.53 -17.63
CA ASP A 39 -0.14 -39.40 -16.60
C ASP A 39 0.80 -38.73 -15.57
N TYR A 40 0.79 -37.40 -15.49
CA TYR A 40 1.52 -36.60 -14.49
C TYR A 40 0.59 -35.77 -13.59
N ASP A 41 1.11 -35.31 -12.45
CA ASP A 41 0.39 -34.42 -11.51
C ASP A 41 0.64 -32.94 -11.80
N LEU A 42 -0.36 -32.20 -12.29
CA LEU A 42 -0.30 -30.74 -12.34
C LEU A 42 -0.57 -30.17 -10.94
N ILE A 43 0.46 -29.59 -10.31
CA ILE A 43 0.38 -28.96 -8.99
C ILE A 43 0.19 -27.45 -9.16
N THR A 44 -0.90 -26.87 -8.63
CA THR A 44 -1.19 -25.44 -8.76
C THR A 44 -1.65 -24.82 -7.44
N TYR A 45 -1.52 -23.49 -7.33
CA TYR A 45 -2.03 -22.67 -6.23
C TYR A 45 -2.79 -21.47 -6.82
N PRO A 46 -4.01 -21.14 -6.35
CA PRO A 46 -4.87 -20.10 -6.91
C PRO A 46 -4.16 -18.77 -7.20
N GLY A 47 -4.31 -18.30 -8.44
CA GLY A 47 -3.74 -17.03 -8.92
C GLY A 47 -2.21 -16.98 -8.98
N SER A 48 -1.50 -18.07 -8.67
CA SER A 48 -0.04 -18.08 -8.61
C SER A 48 0.57 -18.44 -9.97
N PRO A 49 1.60 -17.71 -10.45
CA PRO A 49 2.40 -18.12 -11.59
C PRO A 49 3.30 -19.33 -11.26
N MET A 50 4.03 -19.85 -12.26
CA MET A 50 4.71 -21.15 -12.22
C MET A 50 6.23 -21.08 -12.47
N THR A 51 6.95 -22.14 -12.09
CA THR A 51 8.34 -22.40 -12.51
C THR A 51 8.41 -22.68 -14.02
N MET A 52 9.47 -22.20 -14.68
CA MET A 52 9.61 -22.29 -16.16
C MET A 52 10.89 -23.02 -16.64
N GLN A 53 11.62 -23.71 -15.76
CA GLN A 53 12.79 -24.49 -16.17
C GLN A 53 12.34 -25.76 -16.91
N LYS A 54 12.49 -25.77 -18.24
CA LYS A 54 12.15 -26.91 -19.12
C LYS A 54 12.56 -28.27 -18.54
N GLY A 55 11.64 -29.23 -18.55
CA GLY A 55 11.85 -30.61 -18.07
C GLY A 55 11.86 -30.77 -16.55
N ALA A 56 12.06 -29.71 -15.77
CA ALA A 56 11.96 -29.76 -14.31
C ALA A 56 10.49 -29.78 -13.84
N PRO A 57 10.20 -30.12 -12.56
CA PRO A 57 8.84 -30.06 -12.01
C PRO A 57 8.15 -28.70 -12.18
N LEU A 58 6.94 -28.71 -12.74
CA LEU A 58 6.07 -27.52 -12.86
C LEU A 58 5.39 -27.25 -11.51
N LEU A 59 5.86 -26.24 -10.78
CA LEU A 59 5.46 -25.91 -9.41
C LEU A 59 5.10 -24.41 -9.27
N PRO A 60 4.21 -24.04 -8.33
CA PRO A 60 3.79 -22.65 -8.14
C PRO A 60 4.86 -21.77 -7.47
N VAL A 61 4.89 -20.50 -7.85
CA VAL A 61 5.78 -19.45 -7.34
C VAL A 61 4.93 -18.25 -6.93
N LEU A 62 5.11 -17.74 -5.71
CA LEU A 62 4.31 -16.64 -5.18
C LEU A 62 5.19 -15.39 -4.98
N PRO A 63 4.97 -14.29 -5.72
CA PRO A 63 5.71 -13.04 -5.55
C PRO A 63 5.15 -12.20 -4.38
N TYR A 64 6.03 -11.58 -3.61
CA TYR A 64 5.68 -10.70 -2.49
C TYR A 64 6.51 -9.40 -2.52
N TYR A 65 5.90 -8.34 -1.99
CA TYR A 65 6.36 -6.95 -2.12
C TYR A 65 6.22 -6.21 -0.79
N PHE A 66 7.20 -5.38 -0.43
CA PHE A 66 7.30 -4.71 0.87
C PHE A 66 7.76 -3.27 0.70
N VAL A 67 7.14 -2.29 1.37
CA VAL A 67 7.71 -0.95 1.43
C VAL A 67 8.85 -0.92 2.45
N ILE A 68 9.99 -0.34 2.08
CA ILE A 68 11.13 0.01 2.95
C ILE A 68 11.37 1.53 2.85
N PRO A 69 12.17 2.16 3.73
CA PRO A 69 12.47 3.59 3.63
C PRO A 69 12.97 3.99 2.24
N SER A 70 12.57 5.17 1.76
CA SER A 70 12.75 5.62 0.37
C SER A 70 14.20 5.55 -0.15
N GLY A 71 15.18 5.76 0.73
CA GLY A 71 16.62 5.68 0.46
C GLY A 71 17.32 4.38 0.88
N ALA A 72 16.58 3.29 1.10
CA ALA A 72 17.12 2.01 1.58
C ALA A 72 17.29 0.94 0.49
N ASP A 73 18.07 -0.12 0.77
CA ASP A 73 18.10 -1.33 -0.06
C ASP A 73 18.22 -2.61 0.78
N VAL A 74 17.86 -3.76 0.18
CA VAL A 74 17.81 -5.06 0.87
C VAL A 74 19.19 -5.71 0.96
N ASP A 75 19.76 -5.73 2.18
CA ASP A 75 21.04 -6.40 2.44
C ASP A 75 20.90 -7.91 2.36
N LYS A 76 19.94 -8.51 3.05
CA LYS A 76 19.85 -9.96 3.19
C LYS A 76 18.43 -10.42 3.51
N VAL A 77 18.11 -11.62 3.02
CA VAL A 77 16.94 -12.38 3.40
C VAL A 77 17.41 -13.68 4.08
N GLU A 78 16.79 -14.08 5.19
CA GLU A 78 17.25 -15.23 5.98
C GLU A 78 16.10 -16.07 6.54
N ILE A 79 16.07 -17.36 6.21
CA ILE A 79 15.09 -18.29 6.77
C ILE A 79 15.44 -18.59 8.24
N ILE A 80 14.58 -18.12 9.15
CA ILE A 80 14.61 -18.38 10.59
C ILE A 80 14.00 -19.75 10.90
N SER A 81 12.86 -20.06 10.27
CA SER A 81 12.17 -21.33 10.46
C SER A 81 11.24 -21.63 9.29
N SER A 82 10.94 -22.90 9.09
CA SER A 82 9.91 -23.38 8.17
C SER A 82 9.12 -24.52 8.80
N GLU A 83 7.80 -24.51 8.63
CA GLU A 83 6.94 -25.64 8.97
C GLU A 83 6.48 -26.29 7.67
N TYR A 84 6.87 -27.54 7.45
CA TYR A 84 6.51 -28.30 6.27
C TYR A 84 5.89 -29.66 6.63
N GLU A 85 5.30 -30.32 5.64
CA GLU A 85 4.88 -31.72 5.71
C GLU A 85 5.05 -32.41 4.36
N GLU A 86 5.27 -33.73 4.36
CA GLU A 86 5.14 -34.53 3.14
C GLU A 86 3.65 -34.70 2.80
N LEU A 87 3.28 -34.46 1.54
CA LEU A 87 1.94 -34.76 1.08
C LEU A 87 1.74 -36.29 0.99
N PRO A 88 0.62 -36.84 1.47
CA PRO A 88 0.40 -38.28 1.48
C PRO A 88 0.11 -38.79 0.07
N GLY A 89 1.02 -39.59 -0.49
CA GLY A 89 0.86 -40.20 -1.81
C GLY A 89 2.20 -40.60 -2.44
N LYS A 90 2.18 -40.83 -3.75
CA LYS A 90 3.35 -40.80 -4.62
C LYS A 90 3.00 -39.96 -5.82
N PHE A 91 3.79 -38.92 -6.06
CA PHE A 91 3.52 -37.91 -7.08
C PHE A 91 4.57 -37.94 -8.18
N VAL A 92 4.18 -37.62 -9.40
CA VAL A 92 5.09 -37.37 -10.52
C VAL A 92 4.66 -36.05 -11.16
N PRO A 93 5.17 -34.90 -10.68
CA PRO A 93 4.74 -33.60 -11.17
C PRO A 93 4.89 -33.46 -12.69
N TYR A 94 3.96 -32.76 -13.32
CA TYR A 94 4.01 -32.44 -14.74
C TYR A 94 5.33 -31.71 -15.06
N PRO A 95 6.11 -32.16 -16.07
CA PRO A 95 7.35 -31.48 -16.42
C PRO A 95 7.06 -30.13 -17.08
N ALA A 96 7.74 -29.08 -16.65
CA ALA A 96 7.66 -27.74 -17.20
C ALA A 96 8.01 -27.76 -18.71
N GLN A 97 7.11 -27.21 -19.52
CA GLN A 97 7.19 -27.27 -20.98
C GLN A 97 7.90 -26.05 -21.57
N GLN A 98 7.95 -25.98 -22.91
CA GLN A 98 8.30 -24.79 -23.66
C GLN A 98 7.18 -23.72 -23.55
N ILE A 99 7.53 -22.44 -23.52
CA ILE A 99 6.52 -21.37 -23.66
C ILE A 99 6.03 -21.29 -25.12
N GLN A 100 4.76 -20.98 -25.33
CA GLN A 100 4.14 -21.02 -26.67
C GLN A 100 3.52 -19.67 -27.04
N PRO A 101 3.99 -19.01 -28.13
CA PRO A 101 3.30 -17.90 -28.77
C PRO A 101 1.88 -18.31 -29.14
N ILE A 102 0.89 -17.50 -28.76
CA ILE A 102 -0.54 -17.84 -28.89
C ILE A 102 -0.97 -18.04 -30.35
N SER A 103 -0.30 -17.40 -31.30
CA SER A 103 -0.45 -17.62 -32.75
C SER A 103 0.16 -18.93 -33.29
N SER A 104 0.72 -19.80 -32.43
CA SER A 104 1.27 -21.10 -32.85
C SER A 104 0.16 -22.11 -33.15
N ILE A 105 -0.05 -22.40 -34.44
CA ILE A 105 -1.05 -23.36 -34.94
C ILE A 105 -0.89 -24.78 -34.34
N ASN A 106 0.33 -25.14 -33.91
CA ASN A 106 0.64 -26.46 -33.32
C ASN A 106 1.13 -26.32 -31.88
N LYS A 107 0.70 -27.25 -31.01
CA LYS A 107 1.28 -27.45 -29.67
C LYS A 107 2.75 -27.90 -29.83
N SER A 108 3.66 -27.31 -29.05
CA SER A 108 5.07 -27.73 -29.00
C SER A 108 5.21 -29.21 -28.64
N LYS A 109 6.31 -29.84 -29.10
CA LYS A 109 6.65 -31.22 -28.72
C LYS A 109 6.77 -31.32 -27.20
N PHE A 110 6.19 -32.37 -26.62
CA PHE A 110 6.26 -32.62 -25.18
C PHE A 110 7.72 -32.78 -24.73
N ILE A 111 8.11 -31.98 -23.74
CA ILE A 111 9.41 -32.08 -23.07
C ILE A 111 9.29 -33.13 -21.97
N PRO A 112 10.08 -34.22 -22.01
CA PRO A 112 10.06 -35.26 -20.98
C PRO A 112 10.66 -34.76 -19.65
N PRO A 113 10.38 -35.44 -18.53
CA PRO A 113 11.00 -35.16 -17.24
C PRO A 113 12.54 -35.19 -17.29
N ASP A 114 13.18 -34.19 -16.68
CA ASP A 114 14.62 -34.17 -16.47
C ASP A 114 15.03 -35.36 -15.60
N THR A 115 15.80 -36.29 -16.17
CA THR A 115 16.18 -37.55 -15.52
C THR A 115 17.08 -37.35 -14.32
N VAL A 116 17.82 -36.23 -14.23
CA VAL A 116 18.64 -35.88 -13.07
C VAL A 116 17.74 -35.42 -11.92
N ILE A 117 16.80 -34.51 -12.19
CA ILE A 117 15.90 -33.97 -11.16
C ILE A 117 14.92 -35.05 -10.67
N TYR A 118 14.27 -35.77 -11.60
CA TYR A 118 13.27 -36.79 -11.26
C TYR A 118 13.87 -38.08 -10.67
N SER A 119 15.20 -38.26 -10.71
CA SER A 119 15.91 -39.34 -10.00
C SER A 119 16.66 -38.86 -8.75
N SER A 120 16.57 -37.58 -8.39
CA SER A 120 17.30 -37.00 -7.25
C SER A 120 16.54 -37.13 -5.93
N ARG A 121 17.29 -37.26 -4.83
CA ARG A 121 16.78 -37.09 -3.45
C ARG A 121 16.85 -35.64 -2.95
N SER A 122 17.56 -34.77 -3.66
CA SER A 122 17.58 -33.34 -3.35
C SER A 122 16.24 -32.71 -3.77
N PRO A 123 15.65 -31.84 -2.95
CA PRO A 123 14.42 -31.14 -3.32
C PRO A 123 14.66 -30.17 -4.50
N TYR A 124 13.71 -30.12 -5.43
CA TYR A 124 13.58 -29.08 -6.45
C TYR A 124 12.42 -28.14 -6.10
N PRO A 125 12.52 -26.81 -6.31
CA PRO A 125 13.69 -26.07 -6.82
C PRO A 125 14.87 -25.94 -5.84
N GLY A 126 14.76 -26.43 -4.60
CA GLY A 126 15.83 -26.46 -3.61
C GLY A 126 16.02 -25.14 -2.84
N ILE A 127 15.60 -24.03 -3.43
CA ILE A 127 15.32 -22.77 -2.74
C ILE A 127 13.83 -22.70 -2.38
N ILE A 128 13.52 -22.24 -1.16
CA ILE A 128 12.14 -21.95 -0.74
C ILE A 128 11.80 -20.45 -0.81
N ILE A 129 12.83 -19.60 -0.85
CA ILE A 129 12.74 -18.13 -0.88
C ILE A 129 13.86 -17.60 -1.77
N GLU A 130 13.55 -16.64 -2.63
CA GLU A 130 14.48 -15.93 -3.51
C GLU A 130 14.34 -14.41 -3.29
N ASN A 131 15.46 -13.71 -3.15
CA ASN A 131 15.49 -12.25 -3.02
C ASN A 131 15.68 -11.60 -4.40
N ILE A 132 14.68 -10.88 -4.88
CA ILE A 132 14.68 -10.18 -6.15
C ILE A 132 15.14 -8.72 -5.93
N PRO A 133 15.94 -8.11 -6.82
CA PRO A 133 16.34 -6.71 -6.68
C PRO A 133 15.14 -5.78 -6.53
N GLY A 134 15.12 -4.97 -5.46
CA GLY A 134 14.04 -4.01 -5.18
C GLY A 134 13.99 -2.86 -6.20
N GLY A 135 12.93 -2.06 -6.17
CA GLY A 135 12.70 -0.95 -7.10
C GLY A 135 11.97 0.24 -6.47
N TRP A 136 11.53 1.22 -7.25
CA TRP A 136 10.71 2.35 -6.78
C TRP A 136 9.35 2.45 -7.49
N LEU A 137 8.27 2.38 -6.71
CA LEU A 137 6.90 2.54 -7.17
C LEU A 137 6.39 3.93 -6.81
N GLY A 138 6.48 4.90 -7.74
CA GLY A 138 6.14 6.30 -7.46
C GLY A 138 7.02 6.93 -6.38
N GLY A 139 8.33 6.64 -6.43
CA GLY A 139 9.30 7.05 -5.41
C GLY A 139 9.25 6.28 -4.07
N PHE A 140 8.26 5.41 -3.82
CA PHE A 140 8.29 4.50 -2.65
C PHE A 140 9.22 3.32 -2.94
N ARG A 141 10.21 3.07 -2.09
CA ARG A 141 11.16 1.94 -2.27
C ARG A 141 10.49 0.62 -1.91
N ILE A 142 10.53 -0.34 -2.83
CA ILE A 142 9.90 -1.65 -2.71
C ILE A 142 10.98 -2.75 -2.65
N ALA A 143 10.98 -3.54 -1.57
CA ALA A 143 11.70 -4.80 -1.45
C ALA A 143 10.86 -5.97 -1.98
N CYS A 144 11.53 -6.96 -2.60
CA CYS A 144 10.90 -7.90 -3.53
C CYS A 144 11.35 -9.35 -3.28
N LEU A 145 10.41 -10.27 -3.04
CA LEU A 145 10.68 -11.69 -2.84
C LEU A 145 9.88 -12.58 -3.81
N ASN A 146 10.42 -13.76 -4.13
CA ASN A 146 9.67 -14.91 -4.65
C ASN A 146 9.68 -16.03 -3.61
N VAL A 147 8.58 -16.76 -3.48
CA VAL A 147 8.40 -17.84 -2.50
C VAL A 147 7.92 -19.12 -3.18
N TYR A 148 8.51 -20.26 -2.81
CA TYR A 148 8.27 -21.56 -3.42
C TYR A 148 7.69 -22.54 -2.38
N PRO A 149 6.36 -22.50 -2.13
CA PRO A 149 5.73 -23.23 -1.03
C PRO A 149 5.66 -24.75 -1.25
N VAL A 150 5.94 -25.25 -2.46
CA VAL A 150 6.01 -26.67 -2.78
C VAL A 150 7.39 -27.02 -3.30
N GLN A 151 7.93 -28.15 -2.82
CA GLN A 151 9.20 -28.73 -3.29
C GLN A 151 8.98 -30.21 -3.66
N TYR A 152 9.77 -30.75 -4.59
CA TYR A 152 9.66 -32.14 -5.04
C TYR A 152 10.96 -32.93 -4.86
N ASN A 153 10.86 -34.16 -4.33
CA ASN A 153 11.93 -35.16 -4.27
C ASN A 153 11.59 -36.30 -5.25
N GLY A 154 12.38 -36.42 -6.32
CA GLY A 154 12.11 -37.32 -7.44
C GLY A 154 12.28 -38.79 -7.12
N ALA A 155 13.39 -39.15 -6.48
CA ALA A 155 13.74 -40.53 -6.15
C ALA A 155 12.71 -41.21 -5.23
N GLU A 156 12.10 -40.45 -4.33
CA GLU A 156 11.06 -40.94 -3.42
C GLU A 156 9.63 -40.69 -3.93
N LYS A 157 9.47 -39.91 -5.03
CA LYS A 157 8.18 -39.44 -5.58
C LYS A 157 7.34 -38.68 -4.55
N LYS A 158 7.97 -37.76 -3.81
CA LYS A 158 7.36 -37.02 -2.70
C LYS A 158 7.24 -35.54 -3.00
N LEU A 159 6.11 -34.94 -2.64
CA LEU A 159 5.94 -33.49 -2.52
C LEU A 159 6.06 -33.07 -1.07
N ILE A 160 6.85 -32.02 -0.83
CA ILE A 160 7.02 -31.38 0.47
C ILE A 160 6.29 -30.03 0.38
N PHE A 161 5.25 -29.85 1.20
CA PHE A 161 4.49 -28.61 1.28
C PHE A 161 4.92 -27.80 2.51
N TYR A 162 5.34 -26.57 2.27
CA TYR A 162 5.69 -25.59 3.30
C TYR A 162 4.42 -24.83 3.69
N LYS A 163 3.87 -25.15 4.87
CA LYS A 163 2.71 -24.48 5.47
C LYS A 163 3.08 -23.11 6.04
N LYS A 164 4.27 -23.01 6.61
CA LYS A 164 4.85 -21.75 7.08
C LYS A 164 6.28 -21.60 6.58
N ILE A 165 6.64 -20.40 6.15
CA ILE A 165 8.03 -19.97 6.03
C ILE A 165 8.16 -18.67 6.81
N LYS A 166 9.19 -18.59 7.65
CA LYS A 166 9.58 -17.40 8.40
C LYS A 166 10.98 -17.01 7.94
N VAL A 167 11.07 -16.12 6.97
CA VAL A 167 12.30 -15.35 6.71
C VAL A 167 12.44 -14.16 7.66
N ASN A 168 12.88 -13.02 7.13
CA ASN A 168 13.67 -11.98 7.80
C ASN A 168 14.21 -11.05 6.69
N ILE A 169 13.81 -9.78 6.59
CA ILE A 169 14.22 -8.90 5.46
C ILE A 169 15.07 -7.71 5.96
N HIS A 170 16.39 -7.79 5.82
CA HIS A 170 17.35 -6.74 6.23
C HIS A 170 17.37 -5.63 5.21
N TYR A 171 17.38 -4.39 5.68
CA TYR A 171 17.66 -3.23 4.84
C TYR A 171 18.59 -2.23 5.55
N THR A 172 19.43 -1.55 4.78
CA THR A 172 20.22 -0.41 5.25
C THR A 172 19.66 0.87 4.66
N GLU A 173 19.42 1.87 5.51
CA GLU A 173 18.98 3.21 5.13
C GLU A 173 20.17 4.09 4.72
N GLY A 174 19.96 5.00 3.76
CA GLY A 174 21.00 5.88 3.24
C GLY A 174 21.90 5.24 2.17
N VAL A 175 21.46 4.12 1.58
CA VAL A 175 22.09 3.50 0.40
C VAL A 175 21.83 4.34 -0.85
N TYR A 176 20.67 5.00 -0.92
CA TYR A 176 20.26 5.90 -2.00
C TYR A 176 19.85 7.27 -1.46
N GLU A 177 19.92 8.30 -2.31
CA GLU A 177 19.44 9.64 -1.95
C GLU A 177 17.90 9.65 -1.78
N SER A 178 17.43 10.43 -0.80
CA SER A 178 16.02 10.55 -0.48
C SER A 178 15.24 11.29 -1.58
N ILE A 179 14.32 10.58 -2.23
CA ILE A 179 13.43 11.14 -3.26
C ILE A 179 12.45 12.12 -2.60
N LYS A 180 12.29 13.29 -3.22
CA LYS A 180 11.40 14.37 -2.75
C LYS A 180 10.31 14.61 -3.80
N LEU A 181 9.04 14.48 -3.43
CA LEU A 181 7.89 14.60 -4.34
C LEU A 181 6.88 15.64 -3.84
N THR A 182 5.90 16.00 -4.66
CA THR A 182 4.77 16.83 -4.20
C THR A 182 3.86 16.02 -3.26
N LYS A 183 3.12 16.71 -2.38
CA LYS A 183 2.08 16.07 -1.57
C LYS A 183 1.05 15.32 -2.44
N SER A 184 0.70 15.89 -3.59
CA SER A 184 -0.26 15.31 -4.53
C SER A 184 0.24 14.04 -5.23
N GLN A 185 1.56 13.87 -5.43
CA GLN A 185 2.17 12.61 -5.87
C GLN A 185 2.17 11.56 -4.75
N VAL A 186 2.66 11.93 -3.55
CA VAL A 186 2.78 11.00 -2.41
C VAL A 186 1.41 10.42 -2.01
N ASP A 187 0.35 11.23 -2.04
CA ASP A 187 -1.00 10.77 -1.72
C ASP A 187 -1.57 9.81 -2.78
N LEU A 188 -1.28 10.02 -4.07
CA LEU A 188 -1.72 9.13 -5.14
C LEU A 188 -0.98 7.78 -5.06
N PHE A 189 0.35 7.80 -5.10
CA PHE A 189 1.15 6.57 -5.11
C PHE A 189 1.11 5.83 -3.78
N GLY A 190 1.04 6.54 -2.64
CA GLY A 190 0.83 5.91 -1.34
C GLY A 190 -0.47 5.11 -1.28
N SER A 191 -1.53 5.55 -1.97
CA SER A 191 -2.79 4.79 -2.05
C SER A 191 -2.68 3.50 -2.89
N VAL A 192 -1.78 3.47 -3.88
CA VAL A 192 -1.50 2.29 -4.73
C VAL A 192 -0.57 1.33 -3.99
N VAL A 193 0.56 1.83 -3.46
CA VAL A 193 1.53 1.06 -2.66
C VAL A 193 0.82 0.38 -1.49
N LYS A 194 -0.08 1.07 -0.79
CA LYS A 194 -0.86 0.51 0.33
C LYS A 194 -1.84 -0.61 -0.05
N LYS A 195 -2.23 -0.75 -1.32
CA LYS A 195 -2.97 -1.92 -1.84
C LYS A 195 -2.06 -3.06 -2.30
N PHE A 196 -0.77 -2.78 -2.52
CA PHE A 196 0.17 -3.68 -3.19
C PHE A 196 1.17 -4.35 -2.24
N VAL A 197 1.64 -3.65 -1.20
CA VAL A 197 2.67 -4.17 -0.29
C VAL A 197 2.10 -4.97 0.89
N CYS A 198 2.92 -5.88 1.41
CA CYS A 198 2.58 -6.82 2.48
C CYS A 198 2.60 -6.20 3.88
N ASN A 199 3.16 -5.00 4.01
CA ASN A 199 3.27 -4.17 5.22
C ASN A 199 2.60 -2.78 5.03
N PRO A 200 1.30 -2.73 4.69
CA PRO A 200 0.58 -1.50 4.31
C PRO A 200 0.48 -0.43 5.41
N GLU A 201 0.73 -0.81 6.67
CA GLU A 201 0.86 0.09 7.81
C GLU A 201 2.14 0.96 7.75
N MET A 202 3.21 0.47 7.12
CA MET A 202 4.50 1.16 7.06
C MET A 202 4.55 2.27 5.99
N VAL A 203 3.56 2.33 5.09
CA VAL A 203 3.55 3.25 3.92
C VAL A 203 3.58 4.73 4.35
N GLU A 204 2.92 5.10 5.44
CA GLU A 204 2.92 6.50 5.93
C GLU A 204 4.24 6.89 6.63
N LEU A 205 4.98 5.91 7.14
CA LEU A 205 6.29 6.09 7.79
C LEU A 205 7.43 6.12 6.76
N PHE A 206 7.36 5.26 5.73
CA PHE A 206 8.39 5.08 4.71
C PHE A 206 8.10 5.81 3.39
N LYS A 207 7.16 6.77 3.40
CA LYS A 207 6.86 7.65 2.27
C LYS A 207 8.06 8.51 1.84
N PRO A 208 8.12 8.94 0.56
CA PRO A 208 9.06 9.95 0.10
C PRO A 208 8.96 11.26 0.90
N GLU A 209 10.04 12.04 0.88
CA GLU A 209 10.00 13.40 1.40
C GLU A 209 9.04 14.28 0.59
N ILE A 210 8.39 15.25 1.25
CA ILE A 210 7.39 16.12 0.62
C ILE A 210 7.97 17.51 0.41
N HIS A 211 7.85 18.05 -0.80
CA HIS A 211 8.10 19.45 -1.14
C HIS A 211 6.81 20.17 -1.61
N ASP A 212 6.87 21.50 -1.67
CA ASP A 212 5.78 22.38 -2.13
C ASP A 212 6.24 23.21 -3.34
N LEU A 213 5.52 23.08 -4.47
CA LEU A 213 5.80 23.81 -5.72
C LEU A 213 4.96 25.10 -5.88
N ARG A 214 4.20 25.50 -4.85
CA ARG A 214 3.49 26.80 -4.77
C ARG A 214 2.59 27.13 -5.97
N GLY A 215 1.98 26.10 -6.56
CA GLY A 215 1.05 26.23 -7.69
C GLY A 215 1.67 26.04 -9.08
N ASP A 216 2.98 25.81 -9.18
CA ASP A 216 3.72 25.44 -10.41
C ASP A 216 3.66 23.93 -10.72
N GLU A 217 2.73 23.20 -10.08
CA GLU A 217 2.46 21.79 -10.38
C GLU A 217 1.88 21.60 -11.80
N VAL A 218 2.11 20.43 -12.39
CA VAL A 218 1.48 19.91 -13.59
C VAL A 218 1.11 18.46 -13.28
N ASP A 219 -0.18 18.14 -13.21
CA ASP A 219 -0.63 16.79 -12.86
C ASP A 219 -0.46 15.81 -14.03
N TYR A 220 -0.65 16.30 -15.25
CA TYR A 220 -0.83 15.52 -16.48
C TYR A 220 -0.02 16.14 -17.63
N LEU A 221 0.83 15.35 -18.28
CA LEU A 221 1.68 15.78 -19.39
C LEU A 221 1.27 15.10 -20.71
N ILE A 222 1.00 15.88 -21.74
CA ILE A 222 0.78 15.40 -23.11
C ILE A 222 2.04 15.67 -23.93
N ILE A 223 2.63 14.62 -24.49
CA ILE A 223 3.80 14.70 -25.38
C ILE A 223 3.33 14.40 -26.80
N THR A 224 3.58 15.29 -27.76
CA THR A 224 2.99 15.21 -29.11
C THR A 224 3.86 15.89 -30.16
N GLY A 225 3.57 15.70 -31.44
CA GLY A 225 4.27 16.38 -32.52
C GLY A 225 4.01 17.90 -32.52
N ALA A 226 5.01 18.68 -32.91
CA ALA A 226 4.93 20.15 -32.94
C ALA A 226 3.69 20.69 -33.68
N ALA A 227 3.37 20.09 -34.84
CA ALA A 227 2.21 20.44 -35.64
C ALA A 227 0.85 20.06 -35.00
N LEU A 228 0.84 19.06 -34.12
CA LEU A 228 -0.37 18.54 -33.46
C LEU A 228 -0.68 19.24 -32.13
N LYS A 229 0.33 19.87 -31.51
CA LYS A 229 0.29 20.49 -30.17
C LYS A 229 -0.95 21.34 -29.89
N ASN A 230 -1.39 22.16 -30.84
CA ASN A 230 -2.49 23.12 -30.63
C ASN A 230 -3.88 22.49 -30.63
N TYR A 231 -4.04 21.28 -31.17
CA TYR A 231 -5.34 20.60 -31.31
C TYR A 231 -5.77 19.87 -30.03
N TRP A 232 -4.87 19.73 -29.05
CA TRP A 232 -5.14 19.14 -27.73
C TRP A 232 -5.92 20.07 -26.77
N SER A 233 -6.16 21.33 -27.16
CA SER A 233 -6.73 22.37 -26.29
C SER A 233 -8.02 21.96 -25.58
N GLN A 234 -9.00 21.35 -26.27
CA GLN A 234 -10.25 20.89 -25.64
C GLN A 234 -10.01 19.83 -24.54
N PHE A 235 -9.02 18.95 -24.72
CA PHE A 235 -8.66 17.91 -23.74
C PHE A 235 -7.91 18.51 -22.56
N VAL A 236 -6.97 19.42 -22.81
CA VAL A 236 -6.24 20.18 -21.78
C VAL A 236 -7.23 20.97 -20.91
N ASP A 237 -8.18 21.67 -21.54
CA ASP A 237 -9.26 22.38 -20.87
C ASP A 237 -10.07 21.46 -19.97
N TRP A 238 -10.48 20.29 -20.49
CA TRP A 238 -11.30 19.34 -19.75
C TRP A 238 -10.56 18.71 -18.57
N LYS A 239 -9.35 18.17 -18.79
CA LYS A 239 -8.55 17.56 -17.73
C LYS A 239 -8.13 18.61 -16.67
N THR A 240 -7.85 19.85 -17.08
CA THR A 240 -7.61 20.96 -16.15
C THR A 240 -8.86 21.33 -15.34
N LYS A 241 -10.04 21.40 -15.99
CA LYS A 241 -11.34 21.67 -15.31
C LYS A 241 -11.74 20.57 -14.34
N LYS A 242 -11.53 19.27 -14.63
CA LYS A 242 -11.81 18.18 -13.67
C LYS A 242 -10.84 18.13 -12.47
N GLY A 243 -9.79 18.97 -12.46
CA GLY A 243 -8.85 19.11 -11.33
C GLY A 243 -7.47 18.49 -11.56
N LEU A 244 -7.05 18.29 -12.82
CA LEU A 244 -5.70 17.84 -13.20
C LEU A 244 -5.05 18.89 -14.12
N LYS A 245 -4.24 19.78 -13.57
CA LYS A 245 -3.58 20.85 -14.33
C LYS A 245 -2.70 20.26 -15.43
N THR A 246 -3.16 20.39 -16.67
CA THR A 246 -2.62 19.64 -17.82
C THR A 246 -1.74 20.53 -18.68
N LYS A 247 -0.64 19.98 -19.22
CA LYS A 247 0.27 20.72 -20.11
C LYS A 247 0.65 19.90 -21.34
N VAL A 248 0.75 20.56 -22.50
CA VAL A 248 1.21 19.96 -23.76
C VAL A 248 2.62 20.42 -24.08
N ILE A 249 3.50 19.48 -24.38
CA ILE A 249 4.86 19.75 -24.87
C ILE A 249 5.04 19.11 -26.26
N GLY A 250 5.73 19.84 -27.14
CA GLY A 250 6.08 19.36 -28.47
C GLY A 250 7.39 18.58 -28.44
N THR A 251 7.49 17.51 -29.23
CA THR A 251 8.73 16.73 -29.34
C THR A 251 9.90 17.55 -29.89
N ASP A 252 9.63 18.57 -30.71
CA ASP A 252 10.60 19.60 -31.12
C ASP A 252 11.27 20.32 -29.93
N SER A 253 10.46 20.77 -28.98
CA SER A 253 10.91 21.42 -27.74
C SER A 253 11.75 20.45 -26.91
N ILE A 254 11.32 19.20 -26.78
CA ILE A 254 12.05 18.16 -26.03
C ILE A 254 13.42 17.91 -26.69
N TYR A 255 13.45 17.68 -28.00
CA TYR A 255 14.67 17.30 -28.72
C TYR A 255 15.74 18.41 -28.73
N ALA A 256 15.32 19.67 -28.58
CA ALA A 256 16.20 20.83 -28.45
C ALA A 256 16.63 21.13 -27.00
N GLN A 257 15.79 20.84 -26.00
CA GLN A 257 16.01 21.23 -24.59
C GLN A 257 16.70 20.15 -23.74
N TYR A 258 16.43 18.87 -24.01
CA TYR A 258 16.93 17.77 -23.19
C TYR A 258 18.10 17.04 -23.84
N SER A 259 19.04 16.60 -23.01
CA SER A 259 20.12 15.70 -23.39
C SER A 259 19.67 14.23 -23.33
N GLY A 260 20.30 13.41 -24.16
CA GLY A 260 20.01 11.97 -24.31
C GLY A 260 20.69 11.46 -25.59
N ARG A 261 21.03 10.17 -25.64
CA ARG A 261 21.68 9.51 -26.78
C ARG A 261 20.82 9.52 -28.05
N ASP A 262 19.50 9.46 -27.86
CA ASP A 262 18.46 9.38 -28.87
C ASP A 262 17.22 10.17 -28.42
N ASN A 263 16.23 10.26 -29.31
CA ASN A 263 15.00 11.01 -29.06
C ASN A 263 14.17 10.43 -27.91
N GLN A 264 14.15 9.11 -27.77
CA GLN A 264 13.50 8.41 -26.66
C GLN A 264 14.11 8.78 -25.31
N GLU A 265 15.44 8.78 -25.17
CA GLU A 265 16.08 9.13 -23.89
C GLU A 265 15.86 10.60 -23.54
N LYS A 266 15.78 11.50 -24.53
CA LYS A 266 15.36 12.90 -24.32
C LYS A 266 13.91 13.00 -23.82
N ILE A 267 12.98 12.21 -24.36
CA ILE A 267 11.59 12.17 -23.89
C ILE A 267 11.52 11.62 -22.46
N ARG A 268 12.21 10.51 -22.14
CA ARG A 268 12.29 9.97 -20.77
C ARG A 268 12.87 11.01 -19.81
N ASN A 269 13.94 11.72 -20.20
CA ASN A 269 14.54 12.76 -19.37
C ASN A 269 13.64 14.00 -19.18
N CYS A 270 12.81 14.35 -20.17
CA CYS A 270 11.75 15.36 -19.99
C CYS A 270 10.70 14.91 -18.97
N ILE A 271 10.30 13.63 -18.99
CA ILE A 271 9.35 13.09 -18.01
C ILE A 271 9.97 13.09 -16.61
N LYS A 272 11.26 12.73 -16.46
CA LYS A 272 12.00 12.81 -15.18
C LYS A 272 12.00 14.22 -14.59
N ASP A 273 12.30 15.23 -15.39
CA ASP A 273 12.27 16.64 -14.95
C ASP A 273 10.86 17.06 -14.51
N TYR A 274 9.83 16.73 -15.29
CA TYR A 274 8.44 17.07 -14.95
C TYR A 274 7.92 16.29 -13.72
N TRP A 275 8.34 15.05 -13.52
CA TRP A 275 8.00 14.27 -12.33
C TRP A 275 8.67 14.86 -11.08
N GLN A 276 9.98 15.17 -11.16
CA GLN A 276 10.78 15.64 -10.04
C GLN A 276 10.53 17.13 -9.69
N ASN A 277 10.29 17.99 -10.68
CA ASN A 277 10.24 19.45 -10.52
C ASN A 277 8.88 20.07 -10.86
N LYS A 278 7.90 19.29 -11.36
CA LYS A 278 6.52 19.74 -11.65
C LYS A 278 5.43 18.84 -11.07
N GLY A 279 5.74 17.71 -10.44
CA GLY A 279 4.75 16.89 -9.77
C GLY A 279 3.88 16.02 -10.70
N VAL A 280 4.34 15.70 -11.92
CA VAL A 280 3.58 14.88 -12.89
C VAL A 280 3.25 13.50 -12.34
N LYS A 281 2.03 13.04 -12.64
CA LYS A 281 1.48 11.71 -12.27
C LYS A 281 0.98 10.91 -13.47
N TYR A 282 0.55 11.59 -14.55
CA TYR A 282 0.03 10.96 -15.76
C TYR A 282 0.75 11.48 -17.01
N VAL A 283 1.01 10.59 -17.96
CA VAL A 283 1.60 10.93 -19.27
C VAL A 283 0.76 10.35 -20.41
N LEU A 284 0.40 11.18 -21.38
CA LEU A 284 -0.20 10.76 -22.63
C LEU A 284 0.78 10.96 -23.78
N LEU A 285 1.14 9.88 -24.47
CA LEU A 285 1.88 9.92 -25.72
C LEU A 285 0.88 10.20 -26.84
N GLY A 286 0.70 11.48 -27.17
CA GLY A 286 -0.22 11.99 -28.18
C GLY A 286 0.35 11.89 -29.59
N GLY A 287 0.60 10.68 -30.06
CA GLY A 287 1.07 10.38 -31.41
C GLY A 287 1.36 8.90 -31.63
N ASP A 288 1.46 8.49 -32.89
CA ASP A 288 2.04 7.20 -33.29
C ASP A 288 3.59 7.20 -33.18
N ASP A 289 4.28 6.08 -33.44
CA ASP A 289 5.72 5.88 -33.23
C ASP A 289 6.61 6.90 -33.95
N PHE A 290 6.27 7.28 -35.18
CA PHE A 290 7.01 8.28 -35.95
C PHE A 290 6.82 9.72 -35.43
N ILE A 291 5.85 9.97 -34.55
CA ILE A 291 5.59 11.27 -33.90
C ILE A 291 6.13 11.29 -32.47
N VAL A 292 5.87 10.23 -31.71
CA VAL A 292 6.31 10.03 -30.32
C VAL A 292 6.87 8.61 -30.21
N PRO A 293 8.19 8.42 -30.42
CA PRO A 293 8.77 7.09 -30.60
C PRO A 293 8.67 6.23 -29.34
N ASP A 294 8.40 4.95 -29.52
CA ASP A 294 8.54 3.94 -28.48
C ASP A 294 10.02 3.63 -28.19
N ARG A 295 10.27 2.88 -27.11
CA ARG A 295 11.53 2.15 -26.94
C ARG A 295 11.35 0.70 -27.39
N LYS A 296 12.08 0.29 -28.44
CA LYS A 296 12.31 -1.12 -28.73
C LYS A 296 13.13 -1.74 -27.60
N THR A 297 12.65 -2.84 -27.05
CA THR A 297 13.40 -3.71 -26.13
C THR A 297 13.82 -5.00 -26.82
N ARG A 298 14.92 -5.59 -26.35
CA ARG A 298 15.42 -6.88 -26.82
C ARG A 298 15.22 -7.92 -25.72
N LEU A 299 14.61 -9.06 -26.08
CA LEU A 299 14.51 -10.23 -25.20
C LEU A 299 14.64 -11.50 -26.01
N VAL A 300 15.28 -12.52 -25.43
CA VAL A 300 15.35 -13.88 -25.99
C VAL A 300 14.59 -14.79 -25.03
N ILE A 301 13.45 -15.33 -25.46
CA ILE A 301 12.56 -16.13 -24.60
C ILE A 301 12.70 -17.64 -24.82
N GLU A 302 13.30 -18.03 -25.94
CA GLU A 302 13.57 -19.41 -26.32
C GLU A 302 14.95 -19.51 -26.97
N GLU A 303 15.58 -20.68 -26.92
CA GLU A 303 16.99 -20.89 -27.29
C GLU A 303 17.29 -20.48 -28.74
N SER A 304 17.75 -19.24 -28.91
CA SER A 304 18.05 -18.54 -30.17
C SER A 304 16.90 -18.35 -31.18
N THR A 305 15.72 -18.92 -30.95
CA THR A 305 14.63 -18.98 -31.95
C THR A 305 13.67 -17.80 -31.90
N ILE A 306 13.41 -17.25 -30.71
CA ILE A 306 12.53 -16.08 -30.54
C ILE A 306 13.32 -14.94 -29.88
N THR A 307 13.80 -14.02 -30.72
CA THR A 307 14.40 -12.74 -30.29
C THR A 307 13.44 -11.60 -30.60
N GLY A 308 12.96 -10.92 -29.57
CA GLY A 308 12.02 -9.81 -29.69
C GLY A 308 12.71 -8.50 -30.04
N ASN A 309 12.01 -7.69 -30.83
CA ASN A 309 12.21 -6.25 -30.98
C ASN A 309 10.88 -5.60 -30.56
N ILE A 310 10.62 -5.57 -29.25
CA ILE A 310 9.31 -5.30 -28.66
C ILE A 310 9.17 -3.79 -28.41
N PRO A 311 8.24 -3.08 -29.07
CA PRO A 311 7.99 -1.67 -28.76
C PRO A 311 7.24 -1.60 -27.43
N THR A 312 7.71 -0.72 -26.54
CA THR A 312 7.05 -0.47 -25.25
C THR A 312 7.15 1.00 -24.83
N ASP A 313 6.03 1.49 -24.29
CA ASP A 313 5.94 2.79 -23.64
C ASP A 313 6.28 2.72 -22.14
N MET A 314 6.47 1.51 -21.58
CA MET A 314 6.86 1.31 -20.18
C MET A 314 8.22 1.93 -19.84
N TYR A 315 9.11 2.07 -20.83
CA TYR A 315 10.37 2.83 -20.75
C TYR A 315 10.20 4.30 -20.30
N TYR A 316 9.02 4.87 -20.52
CA TYR A 316 8.66 6.24 -20.12
C TYR A 316 7.96 6.33 -18.77
N ALA A 317 7.56 5.19 -18.19
CA ALA A 317 6.88 5.10 -16.90
C ALA A 317 7.81 4.68 -15.76
N ASP A 318 8.74 3.77 -16.02
CA ASP A 318 9.91 3.49 -15.18
C ASP A 318 10.89 4.66 -15.34
N LEU A 319 11.25 5.36 -14.24
CA LEU A 319 12.13 6.53 -14.29
C LEU A 319 13.49 6.35 -13.61
N GLN A 320 13.74 5.29 -12.83
CA GLN A 320 15.07 5.05 -12.23
C GLN A 320 16.02 4.31 -13.17
N TRP A 321 17.31 4.32 -12.82
CA TRP A 321 18.37 3.55 -13.48
C TRP A 321 18.42 3.64 -15.03
N SER A 322 19.10 2.69 -15.67
CA SER A 322 19.23 2.60 -17.13
C SER A 322 18.58 1.31 -17.64
N TRP A 323 17.81 1.47 -18.72
CA TRP A 323 17.29 0.36 -19.52
C TRP A 323 18.33 -0.21 -20.48
N ASP A 324 19.50 0.41 -20.58
CA ASP A 324 20.72 -0.16 -21.17
C ASP A 324 21.80 0.03 -20.10
N GLY A 325 21.80 -0.88 -19.12
CA GLY A 325 22.66 -0.81 -17.94
C GLY A 325 24.05 -1.38 -18.21
N ASN A 326 24.15 -2.25 -19.21
CA ASN A 326 25.39 -2.87 -19.65
C ASN A 326 26.13 -2.04 -20.74
N ASN A 327 25.45 -1.10 -21.41
CA ASN A 327 25.93 -0.21 -22.47
C ASN A 327 26.18 -0.89 -23.83
N ASN A 328 25.42 -1.95 -24.16
CA ASN A 328 25.44 -2.61 -25.47
C ASN A 328 24.45 -2.02 -26.50
N ASN A 329 23.59 -1.09 -26.10
CA ASN A 329 22.48 -0.51 -26.89
C ASN A 329 21.37 -1.50 -27.29
N TYR A 330 21.25 -2.62 -26.59
CA TYR A 330 20.04 -3.43 -26.53
C TYR A 330 19.34 -3.12 -25.21
N PHE A 331 18.07 -2.74 -25.28
CA PHE A 331 17.39 -2.18 -24.11
C PHE A 331 16.49 -3.22 -23.44
N GLY A 332 16.53 -3.26 -22.11
CA GLY A 332 15.64 -4.04 -21.27
C GLY A 332 15.99 -5.53 -21.18
N GLU A 333 17.20 -5.93 -21.58
CA GLU A 333 17.67 -7.32 -21.61
C GLU A 333 17.75 -7.93 -20.19
N ILE A 334 17.74 -9.26 -20.10
CA ILE A 334 18.08 -9.97 -18.86
C ILE A 334 19.56 -9.69 -18.55
N GLY A 335 19.80 -8.80 -17.58
CA GLY A 335 21.12 -8.27 -17.25
C GLY A 335 21.18 -6.75 -17.13
N ASP A 336 20.19 -6.03 -17.69
CA ASP A 336 20.06 -4.58 -17.52
C ASP A 336 19.53 -4.17 -16.14
N THR A 337 19.85 -2.94 -15.75
CA THR A 337 19.45 -2.30 -14.49
C THR A 337 18.03 -1.72 -14.54
N VAL A 338 17.08 -2.41 -15.18
CA VAL A 338 15.67 -1.97 -15.21
C VAL A 338 15.02 -2.05 -13.83
N ASP A 339 14.13 -1.11 -13.51
CA ASP A 339 13.36 -1.12 -12.26
C ASP A 339 12.06 -1.94 -12.42
N LEU A 340 11.35 -1.71 -13.53
CA LEU A 340 10.06 -2.31 -13.90
C LEU A 340 8.85 -1.91 -13.04
N PHE A 341 9.00 -1.01 -12.06
CA PHE A 341 7.85 -0.28 -11.48
C PHE A 341 7.52 0.99 -12.28
N PHE A 342 6.41 1.65 -11.92
CA PHE A 342 5.88 2.84 -12.59
C PHE A 342 5.93 4.05 -11.65
N ASP A 343 6.58 5.14 -12.06
CA ASP A 343 6.58 6.43 -11.37
C ASP A 343 5.52 7.42 -11.90
N VAL A 344 5.03 7.15 -13.11
CA VAL A 344 3.93 7.86 -13.77
C VAL A 344 3.02 6.86 -14.48
N PHE A 345 1.72 7.14 -14.54
CA PHE A 345 0.75 6.31 -15.26
C PHE A 345 0.69 6.74 -16.73
N ILE A 346 1.00 5.83 -17.65
CA ILE A 346 1.15 6.14 -19.07
C ILE A 346 0.08 5.47 -19.95
N GLY A 347 -0.29 6.15 -21.02
CA GLY A 347 -1.02 5.60 -22.15
C GLY A 347 -0.65 6.32 -23.45
N ARG A 348 -1.01 5.73 -24.59
CA ARG A 348 -0.79 6.29 -25.93
C ARG A 348 -2.12 6.66 -26.56
N ALA A 349 -2.22 7.86 -27.14
CA ALA A 349 -3.24 8.17 -28.12
C ALA A 349 -2.61 7.98 -29.51
N PRO A 350 -2.94 6.89 -30.25
CA PRO A 350 -2.34 6.61 -31.56
C PRO A 350 -2.92 7.58 -32.59
N VAL A 351 -2.26 8.72 -32.82
CA VAL A 351 -2.84 9.82 -33.62
C VAL A 351 -1.81 10.45 -34.56
N ASP A 352 -2.04 10.32 -35.87
CA ASP A 352 -1.16 10.93 -36.89
C ASP A 352 -1.48 12.41 -37.13
N ASN A 353 -2.77 12.73 -36.99
CA ASN A 353 -3.34 13.97 -37.49
C ASN A 353 -4.53 14.46 -36.66
N VAL A 354 -5.01 15.64 -37.02
CA VAL A 354 -6.10 16.38 -36.34
C VAL A 354 -7.41 15.57 -36.26
N THR A 355 -7.70 14.72 -37.24
CA THR A 355 -8.93 13.90 -37.27
C THR A 355 -8.91 12.80 -36.20
N ASN A 356 -7.74 12.16 -36.01
CA ASN A 356 -7.54 11.17 -34.95
C ASN A 356 -7.62 11.84 -33.57
N ILE A 357 -6.98 13.00 -33.38
CA ILE A 357 -7.08 13.79 -32.13
C ILE A 357 -8.54 14.16 -31.83
N ASN A 358 -9.26 14.74 -32.79
CA ASN A 358 -10.67 15.10 -32.62
C ASN A 358 -11.54 13.87 -32.29
N THR A 359 -11.23 12.70 -32.87
CA THR A 359 -11.93 11.44 -32.58
C THR A 359 -11.66 10.95 -31.16
N PHE A 360 -10.38 10.91 -30.74
CA PHE A 360 -9.96 10.54 -29.39
C PHE A 360 -10.60 11.45 -28.33
N ILE A 361 -10.52 12.77 -28.51
CA ILE A 361 -11.10 13.77 -27.60
C ILE A 361 -12.63 13.64 -27.55
N ASN A 362 -13.30 13.40 -28.69
CA ASN A 362 -14.75 13.19 -28.72
C ASN A 362 -15.16 11.92 -27.96
N LYS A 363 -14.41 10.82 -28.11
CA LYS A 363 -14.64 9.56 -27.37
C LYS A 363 -14.50 9.75 -25.86
N ASP A 364 -13.40 10.35 -25.39
CA ASP A 364 -13.19 10.66 -23.96
C ASP A 364 -14.28 11.61 -23.43
N THR A 365 -14.60 12.67 -24.17
CA THR A 365 -15.67 13.63 -23.82
C THR A 365 -17.03 12.94 -23.66
N ILE A 366 -17.37 12.02 -24.56
CA ILE A 366 -18.62 11.24 -24.48
C ILE A 366 -18.57 10.26 -23.31
N PHE A 367 -17.46 9.52 -23.15
CA PHE A 367 -17.33 8.51 -22.09
C PHE A 367 -17.37 9.13 -20.70
N GLU A 368 -16.55 10.15 -20.39
CA GLU A 368 -16.51 10.76 -19.06
C GLU A 368 -17.74 11.61 -18.74
N LYS A 369 -18.34 12.30 -19.73
CA LYS A 369 -19.35 13.35 -19.49
C LYS A 369 -20.77 12.99 -19.93
N ARG A 370 -20.92 12.13 -20.94
CA ARG A 370 -22.23 11.80 -21.57
C ARG A 370 -22.42 10.29 -21.86
N PRO A 371 -22.05 9.36 -20.95
CA PRO A 371 -22.09 7.94 -21.24
C PRO A 371 -23.53 7.41 -21.41
N ASP A 372 -23.75 6.56 -22.41
CA ASP A 372 -24.89 5.64 -22.42
C ASP A 372 -24.73 4.65 -21.25
N THR A 373 -25.65 4.66 -20.29
CA THR A 373 -25.55 3.80 -19.10
C THR A 373 -26.15 2.40 -19.31
N ASN A 374 -26.63 2.09 -20.52
CA ASN A 374 -27.23 0.80 -20.84
C ASN A 374 -26.21 -0.31 -21.06
N TYR A 375 -24.99 0.01 -21.51
CA TYR A 375 -23.92 -0.96 -21.79
C TYR A 375 -22.94 -1.19 -20.62
N VAL A 376 -23.01 -0.34 -19.59
CA VAL A 376 -22.28 -0.45 -18.32
C VAL A 376 -22.73 -1.71 -17.54
N GLN A 377 -21.82 -2.33 -16.78
CA GLN A 377 -22.00 -3.64 -16.13
C GLN A 377 -22.27 -4.82 -17.10
N ARG A 378 -21.60 -4.77 -18.27
CA ARG A 378 -21.62 -5.86 -19.25
C ARG A 378 -20.21 -6.26 -19.67
N LEU A 379 -19.96 -7.56 -19.68
CA LEU A 379 -18.68 -8.21 -19.97
C LEU A 379 -18.86 -9.20 -21.13
N LEU A 380 -18.12 -8.99 -22.22
CA LEU A 380 -18.05 -9.85 -23.40
C LEU A 380 -16.77 -10.70 -23.33
N LEU A 381 -16.91 -11.99 -23.63
CA LEU A 381 -15.88 -13.02 -23.42
C LEU A 381 -15.79 -13.95 -24.65
N PRO A 382 -15.21 -13.49 -25.77
CA PRO A 382 -14.91 -14.33 -26.91
C PRO A 382 -13.60 -15.11 -26.73
N SER A 383 -13.61 -16.38 -27.12
CA SER A 383 -12.41 -17.22 -27.06
C SER A 383 -12.44 -18.37 -28.06
N GLU A 384 -11.25 -18.81 -28.48
CA GLU A 384 -11.05 -19.90 -29.44
C GLU A 384 -10.09 -20.98 -28.91
N MET A 385 -10.02 -22.12 -29.59
CA MET A 385 -8.98 -23.13 -29.42
C MET A 385 -7.59 -22.54 -29.73
N LEU A 386 -6.70 -22.47 -28.73
CA LEU A 386 -5.36 -21.86 -28.89
C LEU A 386 -4.34 -22.92 -29.32
N PHE A 387 -4.19 -23.99 -28.54
CA PHE A 387 -3.29 -25.11 -28.85
C PHE A 387 -3.96 -26.42 -28.45
N SER A 388 -4.55 -27.16 -29.40
CA SER A 388 -5.37 -28.35 -29.08
C SER A 388 -4.69 -29.29 -28.05
N PRO A 389 -5.34 -29.61 -26.90
CA PRO A 389 -6.73 -29.33 -26.50
C PRO A 389 -6.96 -28.06 -25.64
N TYR A 390 -5.95 -27.20 -25.48
CA TYR A 390 -5.99 -25.95 -24.69
C TYR A 390 -6.71 -24.80 -25.43
N HIS A 391 -7.64 -24.13 -24.76
CA HIS A 391 -8.60 -23.20 -25.35
C HIS A 391 -8.80 -21.99 -24.44
N GLY A 392 -8.84 -20.78 -25.03
CA GLY A 392 -8.94 -19.49 -24.32
C GLY A 392 -10.16 -19.33 -23.40
N ARG A 393 -11.13 -20.24 -23.49
CA ARG A 393 -12.24 -20.32 -22.52
C ARG A 393 -11.77 -20.50 -21.08
N VAL A 394 -10.58 -21.07 -20.85
CA VAL A 394 -10.02 -21.27 -19.50
C VAL A 394 -9.89 -19.93 -18.77
N ILE A 395 -9.15 -18.96 -19.33
CA ILE A 395 -9.05 -17.60 -18.77
C ILE A 395 -10.40 -16.87 -18.75
N ASN A 396 -11.18 -16.95 -19.84
CA ASN A 396 -12.50 -16.32 -19.92
C ASN A 396 -13.45 -16.81 -18.80
N ASN A 397 -13.40 -18.09 -18.44
CA ASN A 397 -14.18 -18.67 -17.34
C ASN A 397 -13.73 -18.13 -15.97
N ILE A 398 -12.42 -17.93 -15.76
CA ILE A 398 -11.88 -17.35 -14.52
C ILE A 398 -12.24 -15.87 -14.41
N ILE A 399 -12.05 -15.06 -15.46
CA ILE A 399 -12.50 -13.65 -15.49
C ILE A 399 -14.00 -13.56 -15.22
N SER A 400 -14.81 -14.42 -15.86
CA SER A 400 -16.25 -14.49 -15.61
C SER A 400 -16.62 -14.80 -14.15
N SER A 401 -15.73 -15.41 -13.35
CA SER A 401 -15.98 -15.73 -11.94
C SER A 401 -15.80 -14.52 -11.02
N TYR A 402 -14.95 -13.55 -11.40
CA TYR A 402 -14.69 -12.33 -10.63
C TYR A 402 -15.87 -11.36 -10.64
N TYR A 403 -16.67 -11.34 -11.72
CA TYR A 403 -17.79 -10.42 -11.86
C TYR A 403 -19.09 -11.01 -11.30
N PRO A 404 -19.89 -10.24 -10.53
CA PRO A 404 -21.04 -10.77 -9.82
C PRO A 404 -22.18 -11.19 -10.76
N PRO A 405 -23.08 -12.09 -10.34
CA PRO A 405 -24.18 -12.59 -11.19
C PRO A 405 -25.15 -11.55 -11.73
N THR A 406 -25.15 -10.34 -11.16
CA THR A 406 -25.95 -9.18 -11.62
C THR A 406 -25.41 -8.54 -12.90
N TRP A 407 -24.15 -8.78 -13.28
CA TRP A 407 -23.58 -8.31 -14.54
C TRP A 407 -23.97 -9.22 -15.70
N ARG A 408 -24.20 -8.62 -16.88
CA ARG A 408 -24.35 -9.42 -18.12
C ARG A 408 -22.99 -9.93 -18.54
N ARG A 409 -22.70 -11.19 -18.20
CA ARG A 409 -21.48 -11.92 -18.60
C ARG A 409 -21.84 -12.80 -19.80
N SER A 410 -21.36 -12.47 -21.00
CA SER A 410 -21.69 -13.17 -22.24
C SER A 410 -20.45 -13.80 -22.86
N LYS A 411 -20.39 -15.13 -22.84
CA LYS A 411 -19.31 -15.94 -23.42
C LYS A 411 -19.64 -16.33 -24.85
N LEU A 412 -18.61 -16.37 -25.68
CA LEU A 412 -18.65 -16.76 -27.09
C LEU A 412 -17.45 -17.70 -27.34
N GLU A 413 -17.67 -19.01 -27.18
CA GLU A 413 -16.66 -20.04 -27.48
C GLU A 413 -16.73 -20.40 -28.97
N ASP A 414 -15.58 -20.45 -29.64
CA ASP A 414 -15.39 -20.71 -31.09
C ASP A 414 -16.41 -19.96 -32.00
N PRO A 415 -16.53 -18.61 -31.90
CA PRO A 415 -17.62 -17.88 -32.52
C PRO A 415 -17.47 -17.68 -34.03
N PRO A 416 -18.58 -17.63 -34.80
CA PRO A 416 -18.53 -17.23 -36.21
C PRO A 416 -18.13 -15.75 -36.32
N SER A 417 -17.34 -15.42 -37.35
CA SER A 417 -16.59 -14.16 -37.51
C SER A 417 -17.35 -12.83 -37.37
N ASN A 418 -18.69 -12.83 -37.39
CA ASN A 418 -19.50 -11.62 -37.18
C ASN A 418 -20.05 -11.46 -35.74
N ALA A 419 -20.05 -12.52 -34.93
CA ALA A 419 -20.74 -12.52 -33.63
C ALA A 419 -20.12 -11.55 -32.60
N VAL A 420 -18.81 -11.31 -32.66
CA VAL A 420 -18.12 -10.34 -31.80
C VAL A 420 -18.43 -8.91 -32.25
N ARG A 421 -18.35 -8.60 -33.55
CA ARG A 421 -18.82 -7.31 -34.10
C ARG A 421 -20.26 -7.00 -33.67
N ASP A 422 -21.17 -7.95 -33.84
CA ASP A 422 -22.59 -7.75 -33.53
C ASP A 422 -22.85 -7.62 -32.02
N SER A 423 -22.04 -8.29 -31.19
CA SER A 423 -22.03 -8.09 -29.75
C SER A 423 -21.52 -6.68 -29.36
N LEU A 424 -20.44 -6.19 -29.97
CA LEU A 424 -19.96 -4.82 -29.77
C LEU A 424 -21.04 -3.80 -30.16
N ASN A 425 -21.74 -4.00 -31.27
CA ASN A 425 -22.86 -3.16 -31.74
C ASN A 425 -24.04 -3.09 -30.73
N ILE A 426 -24.36 -4.20 -30.05
CA ILE A 426 -25.33 -4.21 -28.94
C ILE A 426 -24.84 -3.36 -27.76
N GLY A 427 -23.53 -3.36 -27.52
CA GLY A 427 -22.81 -2.63 -26.48
C GLY A 427 -22.46 -3.49 -25.28
N TYR A 428 -21.15 -3.60 -25.01
CA TYR A 428 -20.56 -4.15 -23.79
C TYR A 428 -19.45 -3.22 -23.31
N GLN A 429 -19.29 -3.09 -21.99
CA GLN A 429 -18.30 -2.18 -21.42
C GLN A 429 -16.89 -2.76 -21.47
N PHE A 430 -16.76 -4.06 -21.20
CA PHE A 430 -15.51 -4.81 -21.29
C PHE A 430 -15.61 -5.89 -22.36
N CYS A 431 -14.55 -6.09 -23.13
CA CYS A 431 -14.34 -7.25 -23.98
C CYS A 431 -12.95 -7.83 -23.66
N HIS A 432 -12.88 -9.07 -23.16
CA HIS A 432 -11.62 -9.80 -23.00
C HIS A 432 -11.56 -10.92 -24.03
N VAL A 433 -10.68 -10.78 -25.02
CA VAL A 433 -10.52 -11.73 -26.13
C VAL A 433 -9.44 -12.76 -25.79
N ALA A 434 -9.70 -14.03 -26.06
CA ALA A 434 -8.70 -15.10 -25.92
C ALA A 434 -8.69 -16.00 -27.16
N ASP A 435 -8.13 -15.46 -28.24
CA ASP A 435 -8.09 -16.03 -29.59
C ASP A 435 -6.73 -15.77 -30.26
N HIS A 436 -6.62 -16.11 -31.55
CA HIS A 436 -5.41 -15.87 -32.34
C HIS A 436 -5.32 -14.40 -32.78
N GLY A 437 -4.10 -13.93 -33.06
CA GLY A 437 -3.87 -12.52 -33.38
C GLY A 437 -2.85 -12.29 -34.50
N SER A 438 -3.06 -11.16 -35.19
CA SER A 438 -2.10 -10.48 -36.05
C SER A 438 -2.30 -8.95 -35.91
N TYR A 439 -1.36 -8.16 -36.46
CA TYR A 439 -1.47 -6.70 -36.47
C TYR A 439 -2.78 -6.15 -37.07
N ASN A 440 -3.46 -6.90 -37.97
CA ASN A 440 -4.67 -6.47 -38.65
C ASN A 440 -5.95 -7.24 -38.27
N SER A 441 -5.86 -8.22 -37.38
CA SER A 441 -7.02 -9.01 -36.93
C SER A 441 -6.77 -9.74 -35.62
N LEU A 442 -7.79 -9.70 -34.75
CA LEU A 442 -8.14 -10.81 -33.87
C LEU A 442 -8.82 -11.87 -34.75
N SER A 443 -8.67 -13.18 -34.52
CA SER A 443 -9.36 -14.18 -35.36
C SER A 443 -10.89 -14.01 -35.34
N VAL A 444 -11.46 -13.50 -34.25
CA VAL A 444 -12.90 -13.16 -34.12
C VAL A 444 -13.30 -11.77 -34.63
N LEU A 445 -12.35 -10.88 -34.98
CA LEU A 445 -12.61 -9.50 -35.43
C LEU A 445 -11.43 -8.88 -36.20
N SER A 446 -11.64 -8.46 -37.45
CA SER A 446 -10.60 -7.85 -38.30
C SER A 446 -10.77 -6.34 -38.53
N MET A 447 -9.69 -5.67 -38.96
CA MET A 447 -9.72 -4.25 -39.37
C MET A 447 -10.75 -3.96 -40.47
N SER A 448 -11.02 -4.90 -41.39
CA SER A 448 -12.02 -4.71 -42.45
C SER A 448 -13.47 -4.74 -41.95
N GLN A 449 -13.71 -5.24 -40.74
CA GLN A 449 -15.02 -5.19 -40.08
C GLN A 449 -15.23 -3.91 -39.26
N ILE A 450 -14.18 -3.19 -38.87
CA ILE A 450 -14.28 -1.94 -38.07
C ILE A 450 -15.18 -0.89 -38.73
N PRO A 451 -15.14 -0.64 -40.05
CA PRO A 451 -16.07 0.26 -40.72
C PRO A 451 -17.56 -0.12 -40.63
N THR A 452 -17.88 -1.34 -40.18
CA THR A 452 -19.25 -1.86 -39.98
C THR A 452 -19.70 -1.85 -38.51
N LEU A 453 -18.90 -1.27 -37.61
CA LEU A 453 -19.28 -1.05 -36.22
C LEU A 453 -20.28 0.12 -36.09
N THR A 454 -21.32 -0.11 -35.30
CA THR A 454 -22.43 0.83 -35.06
C THR A 454 -22.61 1.15 -33.57
N ASN A 455 -21.64 0.77 -32.72
CA ASN A 455 -21.65 0.99 -31.27
C ASN A 455 -21.34 2.45 -30.84
N GLY A 456 -21.75 3.45 -31.63
CA GLY A 456 -21.55 4.85 -31.33
C GLY A 456 -22.05 5.23 -29.93
N MET A 457 -21.24 5.99 -29.17
CA MET A 457 -21.43 6.32 -27.75
C MET A 457 -21.39 5.12 -26.76
N LYS A 458 -21.27 3.88 -27.24
CA LYS A 458 -21.12 2.65 -26.44
C LYS A 458 -19.71 2.08 -26.56
N TYR A 459 -18.73 2.92 -26.23
CA TYR A 459 -17.32 2.63 -26.45
C TYR A 459 -16.80 1.56 -25.47
N ASN A 460 -16.24 0.49 -26.02
CA ASN A 460 -15.75 -0.66 -25.28
C ASN A 460 -14.32 -0.46 -24.75
N LEU A 461 -13.97 -1.05 -23.61
CA LEU A 461 -12.58 -1.36 -23.27
C LEU A 461 -12.29 -2.79 -23.77
N MET A 462 -11.37 -2.91 -24.72
CA MET A 462 -10.94 -4.21 -25.25
C MET A 462 -9.55 -4.57 -24.73
N ASN A 463 -9.40 -5.79 -24.25
CA ASN A 463 -8.14 -6.39 -23.83
C ASN A 463 -8.12 -7.86 -24.31
N GLY A 464 -6.95 -8.50 -24.32
CA GLY A 464 -6.81 -9.88 -24.71
C GLY A 464 -5.37 -10.27 -24.99
N ILE A 465 -5.12 -11.57 -24.83
CA ILE A 465 -3.81 -12.23 -24.86
C ILE A 465 -3.24 -12.43 -26.28
N ASN A 466 -3.62 -11.58 -27.22
CA ASN A 466 -3.54 -11.86 -28.66
C ASN A 466 -2.23 -11.39 -29.30
N CYS A 467 -1.68 -12.17 -30.23
CA CYS A 467 -0.39 -11.85 -30.85
C CYS A 467 -0.46 -10.65 -31.81
N ASP A 468 0.50 -9.74 -31.70
CA ASP A 468 0.76 -8.60 -32.60
C ASP A 468 -0.41 -7.60 -32.78
N CYS A 469 -1.57 -7.79 -32.14
CA CYS A 469 -2.76 -6.94 -32.37
C CYS A 469 -2.57 -5.48 -31.95
N GLY A 470 -1.62 -5.21 -31.06
CA GLY A 470 -1.12 -3.89 -30.70
C GLY A 470 0.25 -3.54 -31.31
N SER A 471 0.64 -4.14 -32.44
CA SER A 471 1.95 -3.91 -33.12
C SER A 471 2.02 -2.54 -33.79
N PHE A 472 1.97 -1.48 -32.97
CA PHE A 472 1.91 -0.06 -33.35
C PHE A 472 3.20 0.53 -33.96
N ASP A 473 4.11 -0.30 -34.47
CA ASP A 473 5.39 0.18 -34.99
C ASP A 473 5.56 0.04 -36.51
N GLY A 474 5.72 1.20 -37.15
CA GLY A 474 5.86 1.34 -38.60
C GLY A 474 4.59 1.09 -39.43
N LYS A 475 3.41 0.94 -38.80
CA LYS A 475 2.09 0.75 -39.46
C LYS A 475 0.94 0.75 -38.45
N ASP A 476 -0.24 1.22 -38.89
CA ASP A 476 -1.53 1.00 -38.22
C ASP A 476 -1.72 -0.48 -37.82
N CYS A 477 -2.11 -0.72 -36.57
CA CYS A 477 -2.64 -2.00 -36.12
C CYS A 477 -4.12 -1.94 -35.69
N ILE A 478 -4.71 -3.10 -35.39
CA ILE A 478 -6.13 -3.22 -35.03
C ILE A 478 -6.45 -2.55 -33.70
N ALA A 479 -5.54 -2.57 -32.72
CA ALA A 479 -5.69 -1.87 -31.44
C ALA A 479 -5.95 -0.37 -31.64
N GLU A 480 -5.23 0.25 -32.56
CA GLU A 480 -5.28 1.67 -32.88
C GLU A 480 -6.49 1.99 -33.75
N SER A 481 -6.76 1.15 -34.76
CA SER A 481 -7.94 1.26 -35.63
C SER A 481 -9.24 1.27 -34.82
N LEU A 482 -9.32 0.49 -33.74
CA LEU A 482 -10.46 0.46 -32.82
C LEU A 482 -10.61 1.76 -32.00
N VAL A 483 -9.50 2.41 -31.63
CA VAL A 483 -9.49 3.71 -30.94
C VAL A 483 -9.78 4.85 -31.93
N ASN A 484 -9.25 4.78 -33.15
CA ASN A 484 -9.36 5.81 -34.19
C ASN A 484 -10.66 5.81 -34.99
N TYR A 485 -11.45 4.73 -34.97
CA TYR A 485 -12.73 4.71 -35.69
C TYR A 485 -13.78 5.66 -35.05
N PRO A 486 -14.30 6.67 -35.77
CA PRO A 486 -15.10 7.74 -35.16
C PRO A 486 -16.53 7.34 -34.78
N ASN A 487 -17.13 6.39 -35.51
CA ASN A 487 -18.56 6.06 -35.34
C ASN A 487 -18.82 4.93 -34.32
N GLY A 488 -17.78 4.41 -33.66
CA GLY A 488 -17.87 3.24 -32.79
C GLY A 488 -16.51 2.81 -32.25
N GLY A 489 -16.24 1.51 -32.20
CA GLY A 489 -14.99 0.95 -31.71
C GLY A 489 -14.83 1.08 -30.19
N CYS A 490 -13.58 1.24 -29.76
CA CYS A 490 -13.21 1.24 -28.34
C CYS A 490 -12.99 2.66 -27.79
N ILE A 491 -13.09 2.83 -26.47
CA ILE A 491 -12.59 4.01 -25.74
C ILE A 491 -11.08 3.89 -25.51
N ALA A 492 -10.63 2.67 -25.23
CA ALA A 492 -9.25 2.29 -25.13
C ALA A 492 -9.07 0.81 -25.51
N THR A 493 -7.87 0.42 -25.93
CA THR A 493 -7.47 -0.98 -26.09
C THR A 493 -6.21 -1.26 -25.28
N ILE A 494 -6.09 -2.48 -24.74
CA ILE A 494 -4.93 -2.96 -23.97
C ILE A 494 -4.52 -4.30 -24.59
N LEU A 495 -3.64 -4.26 -25.59
CA LEU A 495 -3.30 -5.40 -26.45
C LEU A 495 -1.79 -5.53 -26.62
N ASN A 496 -1.31 -6.73 -26.93
CA ASN A 496 0.11 -7.06 -27.03
C ASN A 496 0.71 -6.48 -28.32
N SER A 497 1.85 -5.79 -28.19
CA SER A 497 2.60 -5.31 -29.36
C SER A 497 3.42 -6.38 -30.08
N ARG A 498 3.57 -7.56 -29.47
CA ARG A 498 4.20 -8.76 -30.02
C ARG A 498 3.41 -10.02 -29.61
N TYR A 499 4.06 -11.18 -29.54
CA TYR A 499 3.43 -12.45 -29.24
C TYR A 499 2.97 -12.57 -27.78
N GLY A 500 1.66 -12.58 -27.55
CA GLY A 500 1.11 -13.12 -26.30
C GLY A 500 1.53 -14.58 -26.08
N LEU A 501 1.84 -14.94 -24.84
CA LEU A 501 2.50 -16.20 -24.46
C LEU A 501 1.63 -17.02 -23.49
N GLY A 502 1.24 -18.22 -23.91
CA GLY A 502 0.48 -19.19 -23.12
C GLY A 502 1.34 -20.38 -22.67
N TYR A 503 0.99 -21.00 -21.52
CA TYR A 503 1.83 -22.03 -20.87
C TYR A 503 1.13 -23.36 -20.53
N PRO A 504 0.45 -24.01 -21.51
CA PRO A 504 -0.40 -25.18 -21.26
C PRO A 504 0.38 -26.38 -20.66
N PRO A 505 -0.20 -27.12 -19.70
CA PRO A 505 -1.59 -27.05 -19.24
C PRO A 505 -1.89 -25.96 -18.20
N ALA A 506 -0.89 -25.17 -17.78
CA ALA A 506 -1.08 -24.04 -16.88
C ALA A 506 -1.42 -22.74 -17.64
N LEU A 507 -1.68 -21.67 -16.89
CA LEU A 507 -1.83 -20.31 -17.42
C LEU A 507 -0.44 -19.69 -17.63
N GLY A 508 -0.23 -19.02 -18.75
CA GLY A 508 1.00 -18.29 -19.09
C GLY A 508 1.00 -16.82 -18.65
N PRO A 509 2.10 -16.09 -18.94
CA PRO A 509 2.27 -14.72 -18.45
C PRO A 509 1.24 -13.72 -18.98
N SER A 510 0.82 -13.80 -20.25
CA SER A 510 -0.25 -12.92 -20.77
C SER A 510 -1.57 -13.17 -20.04
N GLU A 511 -1.90 -14.44 -19.80
CA GLU A 511 -3.12 -14.83 -19.12
C GLU A 511 -3.13 -14.39 -17.64
N MET A 512 -1.97 -14.39 -16.98
CA MET A 512 -1.82 -13.83 -15.63
C MET A 512 -1.99 -12.30 -15.59
N LEU A 513 -1.42 -11.55 -16.56
CA LEU A 513 -1.57 -10.09 -16.61
C LEU A 513 -3.03 -9.65 -16.77
N ASP A 514 -3.74 -10.25 -17.72
CA ASP A 514 -5.14 -9.90 -17.99
C ASP A 514 -6.06 -10.31 -16.83
N LEU A 515 -5.75 -11.40 -16.12
CA LEU A 515 -6.45 -11.78 -14.89
C LEU A 515 -6.27 -10.73 -13.77
N GLU A 516 -5.06 -10.18 -13.56
CA GLU A 516 -4.87 -9.10 -12.58
C GLU A 516 -5.52 -7.78 -13.02
N LEU A 517 -5.47 -7.45 -14.31
CA LEU A 517 -6.14 -6.28 -14.87
C LEU A 517 -7.66 -6.32 -14.60
N PHE A 518 -8.30 -7.47 -14.83
CA PHE A 518 -9.73 -7.65 -14.55
C PHE A 518 -10.06 -7.74 -13.04
N LYS A 519 -9.13 -8.21 -12.19
CA LYS A 519 -9.27 -8.07 -10.71
C LYS A 519 -9.21 -6.61 -10.26
N ASN A 520 -8.33 -5.80 -10.86
CA ASN A 520 -8.13 -4.41 -10.46
C ASN A 520 -9.43 -3.58 -10.60
N PHE A 521 -10.19 -3.79 -11.69
CA PHE A 521 -11.48 -3.12 -11.89
C PHE A 521 -12.55 -3.50 -10.86
N ILE A 522 -12.65 -4.76 -10.41
CA ILE A 522 -13.61 -5.12 -9.33
C ILE A 522 -13.14 -4.62 -7.95
N ASN A 523 -11.82 -4.42 -7.77
CA ASN A 523 -11.20 -3.91 -6.54
C ASN A 523 -11.14 -2.37 -6.48
N ASN A 524 -11.96 -1.68 -7.29
CA ASN A 524 -12.04 -0.23 -7.38
C ASN A 524 -10.67 0.43 -7.69
N ILE A 525 -9.93 -0.14 -8.63
CA ILE A 525 -8.77 0.46 -9.30
C ILE A 525 -9.20 0.70 -10.75
N ASN A 526 -9.86 1.85 -10.97
CA ASN A 526 -10.71 2.05 -12.14
C ASN A 526 -10.07 2.91 -13.24
N GLU A 527 -9.04 3.68 -12.92
CA GLU A 527 -8.28 4.47 -13.90
C GLU A 527 -7.35 3.56 -14.70
N LEU A 528 -7.47 3.58 -16.04
CA LEU A 528 -6.83 2.59 -16.92
C LEU A 528 -5.32 2.46 -16.71
N GLY A 529 -4.60 3.58 -16.59
CA GLY A 529 -3.15 3.57 -16.38
C GLY A 529 -2.76 2.97 -15.02
N ILE A 530 -3.56 3.21 -13.97
CA ILE A 530 -3.32 2.65 -12.63
C ILE A 530 -3.65 1.14 -12.62
N ALA A 531 -4.73 0.73 -13.29
CA ALA A 531 -5.14 -0.67 -13.39
C ALA A 531 -4.11 -1.54 -14.14
N LEU A 532 -3.57 -1.05 -15.26
CA LEU A 532 -2.53 -1.75 -16.02
C LEU A 532 -1.18 -1.74 -15.30
N ALA A 533 -0.76 -0.61 -14.72
CA ALA A 533 0.47 -0.55 -13.93
C ALA A 533 0.40 -1.53 -12.74
N THR A 534 -0.72 -1.58 -12.02
CA THR A 534 -0.91 -2.50 -10.89
C THR A 534 -0.88 -3.97 -11.34
N ALA A 535 -1.43 -4.30 -12.50
CA ALA A 535 -1.34 -5.66 -13.07
C ALA A 535 0.10 -6.06 -13.44
N LYS A 536 0.86 -5.16 -14.07
CA LYS A 536 2.29 -5.38 -14.37
C LYS A 536 3.14 -5.50 -13.11
N ASN A 537 2.85 -4.67 -12.09
CA ASN A 537 3.53 -4.72 -10.79
C ASN A 537 3.38 -6.09 -10.11
N TYR A 538 2.26 -6.80 -10.27
CA TYR A 538 2.07 -8.14 -9.67
C TYR A 538 3.09 -9.17 -10.18
N LEU A 539 3.32 -9.22 -11.49
CA LEU A 539 4.29 -10.14 -12.12
C LEU A 539 5.73 -9.60 -12.17
N ARG A 540 5.98 -8.37 -11.68
CA ARG A 540 7.27 -7.69 -11.79
C ARG A 540 8.44 -8.54 -11.27
N ASN A 541 8.29 -9.25 -10.16
CA ASN A 541 9.36 -10.11 -9.63
C ASN A 541 9.72 -11.28 -10.53
N LEU A 542 8.74 -11.83 -11.26
CA LEU A 542 9.00 -12.88 -12.24
C LEU A 542 9.53 -12.28 -13.54
N ALA A 543 9.10 -11.08 -13.94
CA ALA A 543 9.72 -10.36 -15.05
C ALA A 543 11.20 -10.03 -14.81
N MET A 544 11.68 -9.95 -13.56
CA MET A 544 13.10 -9.77 -13.28
C MET A 544 13.95 -10.99 -13.70
N SER A 545 13.47 -12.23 -13.48
CA SER A 545 14.23 -13.48 -13.68
C SER A 545 13.76 -14.36 -14.87
N GLN A 546 12.53 -14.19 -15.35
CA GLN A 546 11.92 -14.96 -16.43
C GLN A 546 11.71 -14.09 -17.68
N ALA A 547 12.49 -14.34 -18.74
CA ALA A 547 12.35 -13.62 -20.01
C ALA A 547 10.93 -13.67 -20.64
N PRO A 548 10.19 -14.80 -20.61
CA PRO A 548 8.80 -14.84 -21.11
C PRO A 548 7.85 -13.91 -20.34
N THR A 549 8.01 -13.83 -19.02
CA THR A 549 7.19 -12.95 -18.18
C THR A 549 7.53 -11.48 -18.42
N ARG A 550 8.82 -11.16 -18.63
CA ARG A 550 9.27 -9.81 -19.00
C ARG A 550 8.76 -9.38 -20.38
N TRP A 551 8.72 -10.30 -21.35
CA TRP A 551 8.18 -10.06 -22.69
C TRP A 551 6.73 -9.56 -22.63
N CYS A 552 5.87 -10.27 -21.91
CA CYS A 552 4.46 -9.88 -21.76
C CYS A 552 4.27 -8.58 -20.96
N VAL A 553 5.13 -8.34 -19.96
CA VAL A 553 5.16 -7.06 -19.22
C VAL A 553 5.57 -5.88 -20.12
N TYR A 554 6.47 -6.05 -21.09
CA TYR A 554 6.82 -5.00 -22.04
C TYR A 554 5.75 -4.78 -23.12
N GLU A 555 5.25 -5.84 -23.78
CA GLU A 555 4.43 -5.70 -24.99
C GLU A 555 3.01 -5.18 -24.73
N LEU A 556 2.41 -5.46 -23.58
CA LEU A 556 1.00 -5.16 -23.30
C LEU A 556 0.79 -3.65 -23.14
N THR A 557 0.20 -3.00 -24.14
CA THR A 557 0.24 -1.53 -24.30
C THR A 557 -1.16 -0.91 -24.22
N LEU A 558 -1.30 0.18 -23.45
CA LEU A 558 -2.55 0.93 -23.33
C LEU A 558 -2.65 2.00 -24.44
N PHE A 559 -3.53 1.76 -25.40
CA PHE A 559 -3.98 2.76 -26.36
C PHE A 559 -5.24 3.44 -25.81
N GLY A 560 -5.08 4.58 -25.14
CA GLY A 560 -6.13 5.27 -24.38
C GLY A 560 -5.55 6.34 -23.46
N ASP A 561 -6.44 7.09 -22.80
CA ASP A 561 -6.06 8.01 -21.72
C ASP A 561 -5.84 7.23 -20.40
N PRO A 562 -4.67 7.33 -19.76
CA PRO A 562 -4.40 6.65 -18.49
C PRO A 562 -5.29 7.10 -17.33
N ASN A 563 -5.92 8.29 -17.39
CA ASN A 563 -6.83 8.80 -16.37
C ASN A 563 -8.32 8.49 -16.63
N THR A 564 -8.69 7.86 -17.77
CA THR A 564 -10.09 7.46 -17.99
C THR A 564 -10.50 6.46 -16.90
N SER A 565 -11.48 6.84 -16.07
CA SER A 565 -11.98 6.02 -14.98
C SER A 565 -13.16 5.18 -15.44
N ILE A 566 -12.98 3.85 -15.50
CA ILE A 566 -14.00 2.91 -15.94
C ILE A 566 -15.07 2.72 -14.86
N TYR A 567 -16.34 2.76 -15.24
CA TYR A 567 -17.47 2.63 -14.32
C TYR A 567 -17.65 1.20 -13.77
N THR A 568 -17.84 1.05 -12.46
CA THR A 568 -18.22 -0.22 -11.81
C THR A 568 -19.74 -0.39 -11.74
N GLN A 569 -20.48 0.71 -11.83
CA GLN A 569 -21.94 0.76 -11.79
C GLN A 569 -22.47 1.92 -12.65
N LYS A 570 -23.80 2.02 -12.81
CA LYS A 570 -24.39 3.06 -13.66
C LYS A 570 -24.12 4.48 -13.09
N PRO A 571 -23.51 5.40 -13.87
CA PRO A 571 -23.15 6.74 -13.39
C PRO A 571 -24.31 7.55 -12.83
N ARG A 572 -24.19 7.95 -11.56
CA ARG A 572 -25.19 8.73 -10.81
C ARG A 572 -24.98 10.26 -11.01
N PRO A 573 -26.04 11.09 -11.05
CA PRO A 573 -25.86 12.54 -11.06
C PRO A 573 -25.38 13.05 -9.69
N ILE A 574 -24.47 14.02 -9.69
CA ILE A 574 -24.10 14.78 -8.48
C ILE A 574 -24.97 16.04 -8.41
N THR A 575 -25.65 16.26 -7.29
CA THR A 575 -26.30 17.53 -6.96
C THR A 575 -25.27 18.41 -6.27
N VAL A 576 -24.97 19.58 -6.85
CA VAL A 576 -23.96 20.52 -6.32
C VAL A 576 -24.61 21.86 -5.98
N SER A 577 -24.13 22.49 -4.90
CA SER A 577 -24.50 23.84 -4.49
C SER A 577 -23.25 24.68 -4.20
N HIS A 578 -23.22 25.89 -4.75
CA HIS A 578 -22.18 26.90 -4.57
C HIS A 578 -22.77 28.31 -4.86
N PRO A 579 -22.10 29.42 -4.49
CA PRO A 579 -22.53 30.77 -4.87
C PRO A 579 -22.66 30.93 -6.39
N SER A 580 -23.73 31.58 -6.86
CA SER A 580 -23.96 31.88 -8.29
C SER A 580 -23.28 33.18 -8.74
N SER A 581 -22.96 34.08 -7.80
CA SER A 581 -22.11 35.26 -8.03
C SER A 581 -21.26 35.60 -6.81
N ILE A 582 -20.12 36.23 -7.07
CA ILE A 582 -19.18 36.80 -6.08
C ILE A 582 -18.60 38.12 -6.62
N PRO A 583 -18.11 39.04 -5.78
CA PRO A 583 -17.29 40.15 -6.24
C PRO A 583 -15.89 39.69 -6.71
N ALA A 584 -15.16 40.52 -7.46
CA ALA A 584 -13.72 40.32 -7.61
C ALA A 584 -13.00 40.80 -6.34
N GLY A 585 -12.13 39.96 -5.81
CA GLY A 585 -11.48 40.11 -4.51
C GLY A 585 -11.12 38.74 -3.92
N PRO A 586 -10.26 38.69 -2.91
CA PRO A 586 -9.94 37.46 -2.19
C PRO A 586 -11.11 37.05 -1.29
N GLN A 587 -11.45 35.76 -1.25
CA GLN A 587 -12.52 35.21 -0.41
C GLN A 587 -12.48 33.67 -0.33
N MET A 588 -13.28 33.10 0.58
CA MET A 588 -13.60 31.67 0.56
C MET A 588 -14.78 31.40 -0.37
N PHE A 589 -14.80 30.21 -0.98
CA PHE A 589 -15.82 29.74 -1.89
C PHE A 589 -16.26 28.32 -1.49
N ARG A 590 -17.48 28.20 -0.96
CA ARG A 590 -18.04 26.91 -0.50
C ARG A 590 -18.64 26.13 -1.66
N VAL A 591 -18.33 24.84 -1.74
CA VAL A 591 -18.97 23.88 -2.63
C VAL A 591 -19.47 22.69 -1.82
N THR A 592 -20.76 22.36 -1.97
CA THR A 592 -21.41 21.19 -1.37
C THR A 592 -21.82 20.22 -2.48
N ALA A 593 -21.51 18.93 -2.33
CA ALA A 593 -21.85 17.86 -3.26
C ALA A 593 -22.64 16.74 -2.57
N ILE A 594 -23.72 16.31 -3.22
CA ILE A 594 -24.65 15.28 -2.75
C ILE A 594 -24.87 14.27 -3.88
N VAL A 595 -24.93 12.98 -3.56
CA VAL A 595 -25.35 11.92 -4.50
C VAL A 595 -26.48 11.11 -3.88
N SER A 596 -27.55 10.85 -4.64
CA SER A 596 -28.71 10.07 -4.16
C SER A 596 -29.29 10.54 -2.81
N GLY A 597 -29.25 11.86 -2.54
CA GLY A 597 -29.72 12.47 -1.29
C GLY A 597 -28.76 12.38 -0.10
N GLN A 598 -27.57 11.77 -0.27
CA GLN A 598 -26.54 11.64 0.78
C GLN A 598 -25.31 12.51 0.50
N PRO A 599 -24.62 13.04 1.53
CA PRO A 599 -23.40 13.81 1.35
C PRO A 599 -22.30 13.01 0.62
N LEU A 600 -21.78 13.56 -0.48
CA LEU A 600 -20.76 12.88 -1.28
C LEU A 600 -19.37 13.23 -0.76
N LYS A 601 -18.78 12.34 0.05
CA LYS A 601 -17.38 12.42 0.50
C LYS A 601 -16.39 12.17 -0.64
N ASN A 602 -15.19 12.76 -0.55
CA ASN A 602 -14.03 12.57 -1.43
C ASN A 602 -14.21 12.98 -2.90
N ALA A 603 -15.32 13.62 -3.28
CA ALA A 603 -15.47 14.19 -4.63
C ALA A 603 -14.42 15.27 -4.87
N LEU A 604 -13.75 15.23 -6.01
CA LEU A 604 -12.76 16.22 -6.43
C LEU A 604 -13.50 17.46 -6.95
N VAL A 605 -13.33 18.57 -6.24
CA VAL A 605 -13.82 19.89 -6.61
C VAL A 605 -12.66 20.66 -7.25
N CYS A 606 -12.93 21.32 -8.36
CA CYS A 606 -12.05 22.29 -8.99
C CYS A 606 -12.82 23.59 -9.23
N VAL A 607 -12.22 24.71 -8.83
CA VAL A 607 -12.74 26.05 -9.05
C VAL A 607 -11.67 26.86 -9.76
N MET A 608 -11.98 27.35 -10.95
CA MET A 608 -11.00 28.09 -11.76
C MET A 608 -11.59 29.23 -12.59
N LYS A 609 -10.81 30.31 -12.70
CA LYS A 609 -11.06 31.45 -13.58
C LYS A 609 -9.73 31.89 -14.21
N ASP A 610 -9.66 31.77 -15.53
CA ASP A 610 -8.52 32.18 -16.35
C ASP A 610 -7.18 31.67 -15.76
N SER A 611 -6.24 32.57 -15.47
CA SER A 611 -5.00 32.30 -14.73
C SER A 611 -5.00 32.86 -13.30
N GLU A 612 -6.05 33.56 -12.87
CA GLU A 612 -6.12 34.22 -11.55
C GLU A 612 -6.67 33.31 -10.44
N VAL A 613 -7.48 32.30 -10.79
CA VAL A 613 -7.95 31.29 -9.83
C VAL A 613 -7.72 29.89 -10.40
N TYR A 614 -7.01 29.05 -9.65
CA TYR A 614 -7.01 27.60 -9.81
C TYR A 614 -6.91 26.97 -8.42
N SER A 615 -8.03 26.46 -7.90
CA SER A 615 -8.17 25.96 -6.53
C SER A 615 -8.87 24.60 -6.56
N THR A 616 -8.24 23.57 -5.97
CA THR A 616 -8.74 22.19 -5.99
C THR A 616 -8.75 21.58 -4.59
N GLY A 617 -9.59 20.58 -4.38
CA GLY A 617 -9.62 19.82 -3.13
C GLY A 617 -10.70 18.75 -3.14
N ARG A 618 -10.87 18.03 -2.03
CA ARG A 618 -11.87 16.96 -1.89
C ARG A 618 -12.88 17.24 -0.78
N THR A 619 -14.15 16.91 -1.03
CA THR A 619 -15.23 17.08 -0.07
C THR A 619 -15.06 16.22 1.19
N ASN A 620 -15.41 16.80 2.34
CA ASN A 620 -15.37 16.12 3.64
C ASN A 620 -16.50 15.09 3.80
N SER A 621 -16.59 14.44 4.96
CA SER A 621 -17.66 13.47 5.29
C SER A 621 -19.08 14.08 5.31
N SER A 622 -19.19 15.39 5.47
CA SER A 622 -20.45 16.15 5.36
C SER A 622 -20.70 16.65 3.93
N GLY A 623 -19.93 16.19 2.94
CA GLY A 623 -20.14 16.46 1.52
C GLY A 623 -19.75 17.87 1.06
N TRP A 624 -19.07 18.68 1.88
CA TRP A 624 -18.69 20.05 1.51
C TRP A 624 -17.19 20.32 1.61
N LEU A 625 -16.77 21.42 1.00
CA LEU A 625 -15.41 21.95 0.98
C LEU A 625 -15.47 23.47 0.87
N ASP A 626 -14.57 24.17 1.56
CA ASP A 626 -14.27 25.59 1.32
C ASP A 626 -12.93 25.73 0.59
N LEU A 627 -12.92 26.42 -0.54
CA LEU A 627 -11.72 26.74 -1.31
C LEU A 627 -11.40 28.23 -1.18
N PHE A 628 -10.13 28.58 -0.98
CA PHE A 628 -9.69 29.97 -1.12
C PHE A 628 -9.64 30.32 -2.61
N VAL A 629 -10.19 31.47 -2.98
CA VAL A 629 -10.17 32.03 -4.34
C VAL A 629 -9.81 33.51 -4.28
N TYR A 630 -9.09 34.00 -5.29
CA TYR A 630 -8.78 35.42 -5.43
C TYR A 630 -8.91 35.85 -6.91
N PRO A 631 -10.14 35.88 -7.46
CA PRO A 631 -10.36 36.54 -8.74
C PRO A 631 -10.04 38.03 -8.61
N THR A 632 -9.26 38.57 -9.55
CA THR A 632 -8.86 39.98 -9.58
C THR A 632 -9.66 40.79 -10.59
N THR A 633 -10.33 40.11 -11.53
CA THR A 633 -11.06 40.69 -12.65
C THR A 633 -12.50 40.17 -12.72
N SER A 634 -13.42 40.99 -13.24
CA SER A 634 -14.77 40.53 -13.56
C SER A 634 -14.77 39.46 -14.66
N GLY A 635 -15.77 38.60 -14.68
CA GLY A 635 -15.92 37.54 -15.68
C GLY A 635 -16.66 36.34 -15.13
N THR A 636 -16.33 35.14 -15.58
CA THR A 636 -16.98 33.89 -15.14
C THR A 636 -15.96 32.93 -14.56
N MET A 637 -16.19 32.50 -13.32
CA MET A 637 -15.46 31.41 -12.69
C MET A 637 -16.21 30.09 -12.93
N SER A 638 -15.49 29.04 -13.31
CA SER A 638 -16.06 27.70 -13.50
C SER A 638 -15.89 26.85 -12.25
N VAL A 639 -16.88 26.01 -11.97
CA VAL A 639 -16.91 25.07 -10.86
C VAL A 639 -17.17 23.67 -11.42
N THR A 640 -16.26 22.74 -11.18
CA THR A 640 -16.38 21.35 -11.65
C THR A 640 -16.29 20.41 -10.45
N VAL A 641 -17.16 19.39 -10.41
CA VAL A 641 -17.13 18.35 -9.36
C VAL A 641 -17.16 16.97 -10.00
N THR A 642 -16.20 16.11 -9.64
CA THR A 642 -16.07 14.74 -10.16
C THR A 642 -15.91 13.70 -9.06
N ALA A 643 -16.40 12.49 -9.30
CA ALA A 643 -16.26 11.35 -8.40
C ALA A 643 -16.41 10.02 -9.20
N PRO A 644 -15.84 8.90 -8.71
CA PRO A 644 -16.07 7.58 -9.30
C PRO A 644 -17.57 7.23 -9.36
N ASP A 645 -17.98 6.56 -10.43
CA ASP A 645 -19.36 6.11 -10.65
C ASP A 645 -20.44 7.22 -10.55
N CYS A 646 -20.02 8.44 -10.89
CA CYS A 646 -20.85 9.62 -10.98
C CYS A 646 -20.65 10.33 -12.32
N LYS A 647 -21.68 11.04 -12.80
CA LYS A 647 -21.57 11.99 -13.91
C LYS A 647 -20.96 13.28 -13.37
N PRO A 648 -19.99 13.90 -14.08
CA PRO A 648 -19.40 15.15 -13.62
C PRO A 648 -20.44 16.28 -13.58
N TYR A 649 -20.31 17.16 -12.59
CA TYR A 649 -21.02 18.43 -12.54
C TYR A 649 -20.14 19.53 -13.11
N GLU A 650 -20.72 20.39 -13.96
CA GLU A 650 -20.12 21.64 -14.42
C GLU A 650 -21.10 22.79 -14.13
N GLY A 651 -20.64 23.81 -13.43
CA GLY A 651 -21.39 25.01 -13.06
C GLY A 651 -20.52 26.26 -13.17
N THR A 652 -21.14 27.42 -12.97
CA THR A 652 -20.47 28.73 -13.10
C THR A 652 -20.87 29.70 -12.00
N CYS A 653 -19.94 30.57 -11.64
CA CYS A 653 -20.14 31.68 -10.72
C CYS A 653 -19.69 32.98 -11.40
N SER A 654 -20.57 33.98 -11.48
CA SER A 654 -20.26 35.29 -12.06
C SER A 654 -19.41 36.12 -11.10
N VAL A 655 -18.32 36.70 -11.60
CA VAL A 655 -17.45 37.62 -10.84
C VAL A 655 -17.76 39.06 -11.24
N SER A 656 -18.27 39.87 -10.30
CA SER A 656 -18.81 41.22 -10.58
C SER A 656 -18.07 42.35 -9.86
N GLY A 657 -17.36 43.19 -10.62
CA GLY A 657 -16.73 44.43 -10.12
C GLY A 657 -15.51 44.22 -9.22
N SER A 658 -14.58 45.19 -9.21
CA SER A 658 -13.46 45.19 -8.27
C SER A 658 -13.95 45.61 -6.87
N SER A 659 -14.10 44.67 -5.95
CA SER A 659 -14.35 44.99 -4.55
C SER A 659 -13.03 45.26 -3.83
N SER A 660 -12.96 46.39 -3.13
CA SER A 660 -11.95 46.64 -2.11
C SER A 660 -12.42 46.01 -0.80
N GLN A 661 -12.25 44.69 -0.67
CA GLN A 661 -12.70 43.90 0.47
C GLN A 661 -11.53 43.23 1.24
N PRO A 662 -11.59 43.19 2.58
CA PRO A 662 -10.72 42.30 3.34
C PRO A 662 -11.07 40.83 3.09
N CYS A 663 -10.18 39.91 3.46
CA CYS A 663 -10.46 38.49 3.50
C CYS A 663 -9.88 37.90 4.78
N ILE A 664 -10.72 37.71 5.78
CA ILE A 664 -10.30 37.22 7.09
C ILE A 664 -10.36 35.69 7.11
N ILE A 665 -9.18 35.07 7.11
CA ILE A 665 -9.01 33.62 7.26
C ILE A 665 -8.42 33.27 8.63
N TYR A 666 -8.69 32.05 9.10
CA TYR A 666 -7.93 31.44 10.18
C TYR A 666 -6.52 31.10 9.68
N GLN A 667 -5.50 31.42 10.48
CA GLN A 667 -4.10 31.03 10.20
C GLN A 667 -3.57 30.04 11.24
N SER A 668 -3.77 30.35 12.53
CA SER A 668 -3.33 29.51 13.65
C SER A 668 -4.08 29.92 14.93
N HIS A 669 -3.89 29.20 16.02
CA HIS A 669 -4.34 29.61 17.35
C HIS A 669 -3.26 29.35 18.40
N LYS A 670 -3.41 29.98 19.56
CA LYS A 670 -2.66 29.71 20.79
C LYS A 670 -3.64 29.69 21.96
N ILE A 671 -3.42 28.78 22.90
CA ILE A 671 -4.22 28.69 24.11
C ILE A 671 -3.37 29.18 25.28
N PHE A 672 -4.00 29.92 26.19
CA PHE A 672 -3.40 30.42 27.42
C PHE A 672 -4.25 29.96 28.60
N ASP A 673 -3.73 28.96 29.29
CA ASP A 673 -4.34 28.13 30.33
C ASP A 673 -3.67 28.36 31.70
N GLN A 674 -3.24 29.61 31.92
CA GLN A 674 -2.53 30.10 33.12
C GLN A 674 -3.37 30.03 34.41
N SER A 675 -4.68 29.87 34.29
CA SER A 675 -5.63 29.63 35.40
C SER A 675 -5.92 28.15 35.62
N GLY A 676 -5.38 27.28 34.76
CA GLY A 676 -5.48 25.83 34.78
C GLY A 676 -4.09 25.21 34.92
N ASN A 677 -3.78 24.20 34.10
CA ASN A 677 -2.54 23.43 34.23
C ASN A 677 -1.32 23.99 33.46
N ASN A 678 -1.52 25.00 32.59
CA ASN A 678 -0.45 25.71 31.86
C ASN A 678 0.42 24.79 30.95
N ASN A 679 -0.22 23.84 30.25
CA ASN A 679 0.36 23.02 29.19
C ASN A 679 0.21 23.61 27.77
N GLY A 680 -0.63 24.64 27.58
CA GLY A 680 -0.89 25.28 26.27
C GLY A 680 -2.00 24.65 25.43
N LYS A 681 -2.90 23.87 26.04
CA LYS A 681 -4.07 23.20 25.43
C LYS A 681 -5.36 23.71 26.09
N LEU A 682 -6.52 23.34 25.54
CA LEU A 682 -7.75 23.28 26.35
C LEU A 682 -7.62 22.05 27.25
N ASP A 683 -8.32 22.01 28.39
CA ASP A 683 -8.54 20.79 29.19
C ASP A 683 -9.96 20.82 29.83
N PRO A 684 -10.65 19.68 30.01
CA PRO A 684 -11.97 19.65 30.64
C PRO A 684 -12.05 20.23 32.05
N GLY A 685 -13.07 21.06 32.27
CA GLY A 685 -13.26 21.85 33.49
C GLY A 685 -12.48 23.16 33.52
N GLU A 686 -11.51 23.37 32.63
CA GLU A 686 -10.74 24.62 32.61
C GLU A 686 -11.51 25.79 31.99
N THR A 687 -11.13 27.00 32.39
CA THR A 687 -11.52 28.24 31.72
C THR A 687 -10.27 28.88 31.13
N VAL A 688 -10.10 28.72 29.81
CA VAL A 688 -8.88 29.12 29.10
C VAL A 688 -9.09 30.38 28.25
N ARG A 689 -7.99 31.09 28.00
CA ARG A 689 -7.92 32.22 27.06
C ARG A 689 -7.46 31.71 25.69
N LEU A 690 -8.40 31.55 24.76
CA LEU A 690 -8.11 31.15 23.40
C LEU A 690 -7.84 32.39 22.53
N ARG A 691 -6.58 32.58 22.11
CA ARG A 691 -6.20 33.60 21.12
C ARG A 691 -6.11 32.93 19.75
N VAL A 692 -7.04 33.25 18.86
CA VAL A 692 -6.89 32.92 17.44
C VAL A 692 -6.00 33.96 16.76
N ILE A 693 -5.18 33.54 15.80
CA ILE A 693 -4.46 34.41 14.88
C ILE A 693 -5.23 34.39 13.56
N LEU A 694 -5.79 35.54 13.22
CA LEU A 694 -6.48 35.79 11.97
C LEU A 694 -5.53 36.47 10.99
N LYS A 695 -5.53 36.02 9.74
CA LYS A 695 -4.79 36.67 8.65
C LYS A 695 -5.75 37.37 7.71
N ASN A 696 -5.43 38.61 7.36
CA ASN A 696 -6.13 39.33 6.30
C ASN A 696 -5.44 39.04 4.95
N GLN A 697 -5.95 38.07 4.20
CA GLN A 697 -5.58 37.86 2.79
C GLN A 697 -6.33 38.82 1.83
N GLY A 698 -6.94 39.87 2.38
CA GLY A 698 -7.66 40.93 1.69
C GLY A 698 -6.84 41.73 0.67
N ASN A 699 -7.53 42.51 -0.15
CA ASN A 699 -6.91 43.55 -0.99
C ASN A 699 -6.98 44.96 -0.35
N VAL A 700 -7.56 45.08 0.85
CA VAL A 700 -7.51 46.26 1.72
C VAL A 700 -7.38 45.86 3.20
N ASN A 701 -7.02 46.82 4.05
CA ASN A 701 -7.02 46.66 5.51
C ASN A 701 -8.44 46.39 6.01
N ALA A 702 -8.60 45.37 6.86
CA ALA A 702 -9.81 45.22 7.66
C ALA A 702 -9.73 46.21 8.84
N THR A 703 -10.75 47.04 9.06
CA THR A 703 -10.77 47.98 10.19
C THR A 703 -11.91 47.71 11.17
N ASN A 704 -11.64 47.94 12.46
CA ASN A 704 -12.56 47.61 13.56
C ASN A 704 -12.99 46.13 13.53
N VAL A 705 -12.01 45.23 13.43
CA VAL A 705 -12.23 43.78 13.33
C VAL A 705 -12.59 43.22 14.70
N ASN A 706 -13.76 42.61 14.78
CA ASN A 706 -14.30 41.94 15.95
C ASN A 706 -14.54 40.46 15.62
N GLY A 707 -14.07 39.55 16.45
CA GLY A 707 -14.38 38.12 16.35
C GLY A 707 -15.53 37.75 17.27
N THR A 708 -16.44 36.89 16.80
CA THR A 708 -17.50 36.28 17.60
C THR A 708 -17.42 34.76 17.48
N LEU A 709 -16.84 34.11 18.49
CA LEU A 709 -16.63 32.65 18.52
C LEU A 709 -17.96 31.91 18.67
N ARG A 710 -18.11 30.78 17.98
CA ARG A 710 -19.27 29.88 18.02
C ARG A 710 -18.81 28.43 17.88
N THR A 711 -19.58 27.50 18.44
CA THR A 711 -19.47 26.08 18.16
C THR A 711 -20.85 25.44 18.37
N SER A 712 -21.10 24.33 17.68
CA SER A 712 -22.26 23.45 17.93
C SER A 712 -21.98 22.39 18.99
N ASN A 713 -20.74 22.29 19.49
CA ASN A 713 -20.36 21.31 20.48
C ASN A 713 -20.90 21.70 21.87
N SER A 714 -21.85 20.92 22.37
CA SER A 714 -22.58 21.16 23.63
C SER A 714 -21.72 21.10 24.90
N PHE A 715 -20.46 20.66 24.80
CA PHE A 715 -19.54 20.62 25.92
C PHE A 715 -18.81 21.95 26.19
N ILE A 716 -18.88 22.93 25.28
CA ILE A 716 -18.17 24.21 25.42
C ILE A 716 -19.13 25.35 25.80
N THR A 717 -18.82 26.03 26.91
CA THR A 717 -19.48 27.27 27.34
C THR A 717 -18.61 28.47 26.97
N LEU A 718 -19.13 29.37 26.14
CA LEU A 718 -18.45 30.61 25.77
C LEU A 718 -18.76 31.69 26.81
N ILE A 719 -17.85 31.92 27.76
CA ILE A 719 -18.00 32.95 28.81
C ILE A 719 -17.80 34.34 28.22
N ASP A 720 -16.70 34.52 27.46
CA ASP A 720 -16.55 35.62 26.53
C ASP A 720 -16.40 35.06 25.12
N SER A 721 -17.47 35.23 24.33
CA SER A 721 -17.49 34.84 22.92
C SER A 721 -16.97 35.95 21.99
N LEU A 722 -16.63 37.13 22.51
CA LEU A 722 -16.16 38.27 21.74
C LEU A 722 -14.64 38.38 21.80
N SER A 723 -14.06 39.07 20.82
CA SER A 723 -12.64 39.41 20.80
C SER A 723 -12.38 40.57 19.84
N TYR A 724 -11.52 41.51 20.22
CA TYR A 724 -11.17 42.68 19.39
C TYR A 724 -9.75 42.54 18.78
N TYR A 725 -9.68 42.71 17.46
CA TYR A 725 -8.47 42.55 16.64
C TYR A 725 -7.96 43.89 16.08
N ASN A 726 -8.51 45.03 16.53
CA ASN A 726 -8.18 46.37 16.03
C ASN A 726 -8.37 46.49 14.51
N ASN A 727 -7.32 46.88 13.79
CA ASN A 727 -7.26 46.84 12.33
C ASN A 727 -6.25 45.76 11.94
N ILE A 728 -6.59 44.91 10.96
CA ILE A 728 -5.66 43.91 10.41
C ILE A 728 -5.21 44.42 9.03
N PRO A 729 -3.95 44.88 8.88
CA PRO A 729 -3.44 45.38 7.60
C PRO A 729 -3.46 44.33 6.48
N ILE A 730 -3.34 44.79 5.24
CA ILE A 730 -3.25 43.93 4.05
C ILE A 730 -2.11 42.90 4.17
N ASN A 731 -2.38 41.63 3.90
CA ASN A 731 -1.45 40.49 4.06
C ASN A 731 -0.92 40.21 5.48
N ASP A 732 -1.27 41.04 6.47
CA ASP A 732 -0.79 40.95 7.85
C ASP A 732 -1.66 39.99 8.70
N SER A 733 -1.15 39.61 9.86
CA SER A 733 -1.71 38.58 10.73
C SER A 733 -1.75 39.06 12.18
N THR A 734 -2.93 39.09 12.77
CA THR A 734 -3.15 39.62 14.13
C THR A 734 -3.89 38.58 14.96
N GLY A 735 -3.39 38.34 16.17
CA GLY A 735 -4.20 37.78 17.24
C GLY A 735 -4.71 38.90 18.14
N GLY A 736 -6.00 38.93 18.41
CA GLY A 736 -6.62 39.96 19.25
C GLY A 736 -6.29 39.82 20.73
N ASP A 737 -7.20 40.28 21.57
CA ASP A 737 -7.38 39.70 22.91
C ASP A 737 -7.77 38.20 22.81
N SER A 738 -8.32 37.61 23.87
CA SER A 738 -8.57 36.17 23.93
C SER A 738 -9.99 35.89 24.34
N PHE A 739 -10.70 35.11 23.52
CA PHE A 739 -11.97 34.50 23.89
C PHE A 739 -11.80 33.75 25.22
N ILE A 740 -12.75 33.90 26.12
CA ILE A 740 -12.76 33.17 27.40
C ILE A 740 -13.76 32.03 27.25
N ILE A 741 -13.25 30.81 27.19
CA ILE A 741 -14.08 29.61 27.02
C ILE A 741 -13.92 28.72 28.24
N SER A 742 -15.04 28.36 28.86
CA SER A 742 -15.10 27.31 29.85
C SER A 742 -15.43 26.00 29.15
N VAL A 743 -14.54 25.04 29.31
CA VAL A 743 -14.76 23.66 28.93
C VAL A 743 -15.57 23.01 30.04
N SER A 744 -16.69 22.34 29.72
CA SER A 744 -17.46 21.63 30.75
C SER A 744 -16.57 20.59 31.46
N PRO A 745 -16.64 20.46 32.80
CA PRO A 745 -15.98 19.35 33.51
C PRO A 745 -16.40 17.96 32.99
N ASN A 746 -17.61 17.88 32.41
CA ASN A 746 -18.15 16.65 31.82
C ASN A 746 -17.78 16.46 30.34
N THR A 747 -16.89 17.30 29.79
CA THR A 747 -16.39 17.10 28.42
C THR A 747 -15.51 15.87 28.42
N PRO A 748 -15.80 14.83 27.61
CA PRO A 748 -14.83 13.78 27.37
C PRO A 748 -13.57 14.45 26.82
N GLN A 749 -12.40 14.27 27.45
CA GLN A 749 -11.21 14.89 26.88
C GLN A 749 -10.96 14.35 25.45
N GLY A 750 -10.06 14.98 24.71
CA GLY A 750 -9.70 14.68 23.34
C GLY A 750 -10.78 15.05 22.33
N THR A 751 -11.98 15.42 22.79
CA THR A 751 -13.10 15.86 21.94
C THR A 751 -12.60 16.89 20.94
N GLU A 752 -12.69 16.57 19.65
CA GLU A 752 -12.34 17.50 18.58
C GLU A 752 -13.48 18.51 18.45
N VAL A 753 -13.25 19.73 18.91
CA VAL A 753 -14.22 20.82 18.78
C VAL A 753 -13.92 21.59 17.51
N GLU A 754 -14.90 21.59 16.60
CA GLU A 754 -14.94 22.56 15.51
C GLU A 754 -15.45 23.90 16.05
N PHE A 755 -14.64 24.93 15.85
CA PHE A 755 -14.94 26.31 16.21
C PHE A 755 -15.13 27.14 14.94
N LEU A 756 -16.24 27.86 14.89
CA LEU A 756 -16.59 28.85 13.88
C LEU A 756 -16.32 30.24 14.48
N ILE A 757 -15.67 31.13 13.74
CA ILE A 757 -15.46 32.52 14.21
C ILE A 757 -16.22 33.44 13.27
N ASN A 758 -17.37 33.94 13.70
CA ASN A 758 -18.07 35.00 12.97
C ASN A 758 -17.29 36.30 13.17
N THR A 759 -16.38 36.61 12.25
CA THR A 759 -15.61 37.85 12.27
C THR A 759 -16.36 38.94 11.53
N THR A 760 -16.49 40.10 12.14
CA THR A 760 -17.09 41.31 11.55
C THR A 760 -16.05 42.41 11.46
N SER A 761 -16.17 43.29 10.48
CA SER A 761 -15.40 44.54 10.39
C SER A 761 -16.28 45.65 9.83
N ASN A 762 -15.75 46.87 9.73
CA ASN A 762 -16.42 47.97 9.04
C ASN A 762 -16.63 47.72 7.52
N GLN A 763 -16.11 46.61 6.96
CA GLN A 763 -16.16 46.28 5.53
C GLN A 763 -16.89 44.96 5.20
N GLY A 764 -17.13 44.08 6.17
CA GLY A 764 -17.69 42.76 5.86
C GLY A 764 -17.78 41.80 7.03
N ILE A 765 -18.16 40.55 6.72
CA ILE A 765 -18.31 39.45 7.67
C ILE A 765 -17.72 38.18 7.05
N TRP A 766 -16.95 37.42 7.81
CA TRP A 766 -16.40 36.12 7.40
C TRP A 766 -16.63 35.08 8.52
N THR A 767 -16.75 33.81 8.16
CA THR A 767 -16.83 32.71 9.13
C THR A 767 -15.74 31.67 8.88
N PRO A 768 -14.45 32.00 9.09
CA PRO A 768 -13.41 30.98 9.14
C PRO A 768 -13.71 29.96 10.25
N PHE A 769 -13.41 28.70 9.98
CA PHE A 769 -13.50 27.61 10.94
C PHE A 769 -12.12 27.00 11.20
N PHE A 770 -11.96 26.39 12.36
CA PHE A 770 -10.78 25.64 12.75
C PHE A 770 -11.17 24.57 13.78
N LYS A 771 -10.28 23.63 14.03
CA LYS A 771 -10.50 22.56 15.00
C LYS A 771 -9.46 22.61 16.10
N VAL A 772 -9.88 22.29 17.32
CA VAL A 772 -9.05 22.25 18.52
C VAL A 772 -9.37 20.98 19.29
N MET A 773 -8.35 20.30 19.79
CA MET A 773 -8.55 19.18 20.71
C MET A 773 -8.76 19.73 22.13
N VAL A 774 -9.87 19.33 22.76
CA VAL A 774 -10.16 19.67 24.15
C VAL A 774 -9.46 18.67 25.06
N GLY A 775 -8.49 19.09 25.85
CA GLY A 775 -7.61 18.22 26.62
C GLY A 775 -6.50 17.61 25.79
N GLU A 776 -5.67 16.80 26.45
CA GLU A 776 -5.02 15.72 25.73
C GLU A 776 -6.09 14.80 25.11
N ALA A 777 -5.70 13.93 24.17
CA ALA A 777 -6.49 12.72 24.03
C ALA A 777 -6.42 12.01 25.39
N PRO A 778 -7.56 11.80 26.10
CA PRO A 778 -7.55 10.99 27.28
C PRO A 778 -7.44 9.62 26.67
N GLU A 779 -6.32 9.05 26.97
CA GLU A 779 -5.98 7.75 26.52
C GLU A 779 -6.41 6.81 27.67
N PRO A 780 -7.71 6.82 28.11
CA PRO A 780 -8.93 6.65 27.27
C PRO A 780 -10.11 7.67 27.38
N ARG A 781 -10.84 7.87 26.27
CA ARG A 781 -12.19 8.49 26.14
C ARG A 781 -13.30 7.47 26.34
N ARG A 782 -13.05 6.28 25.83
CA ARG A 782 -13.90 5.09 25.85
C ARG A 782 -13.06 4.01 26.51
N VAL A 783 -13.43 3.65 27.75
CA VAL A 783 -12.70 2.64 28.54
C VAL A 783 -13.11 1.22 28.11
N TRP A 784 -14.31 1.06 27.56
CA TRP A 784 -14.87 -0.23 27.14
C TRP A 784 -15.78 -0.10 25.91
N ALA A 785 -15.93 -1.22 25.21
CA ALA A 785 -16.80 -1.36 24.05
C ALA A 785 -17.30 -2.79 23.99
N ASP A 786 -18.57 -2.95 23.67
CA ASP A 786 -19.08 -4.22 23.18
C ASP A 786 -18.75 -4.32 21.67
N HIS A 787 -18.25 -5.48 21.29
CA HIS A 787 -18.48 -6.07 19.97
C HIS A 787 -19.90 -6.67 20.00
N ASP A 788 -20.79 -6.25 19.11
CA ASP A 788 -22.21 -6.69 19.04
C ASP A 788 -22.62 -7.13 17.62
N THR A 789 -21.68 -7.67 16.84
CA THR A 789 -21.98 -8.31 15.54
C THR A 789 -22.28 -9.81 15.72
N GLY A 790 -23.19 -10.35 14.91
CA GLY A 790 -23.38 -11.81 14.84
C GLY A 790 -24.31 -12.38 15.91
N VAL A 791 -23.96 -13.57 16.43
CA VAL A 791 -24.76 -14.30 17.44
C VAL A 791 -24.16 -14.25 18.86
N CYS A 792 -22.92 -13.78 19.00
CA CYS A 792 -22.31 -13.48 20.29
C CYS A 792 -22.18 -11.96 20.53
N ALA A 793 -21.83 -11.57 21.76
CA ALA A 793 -21.39 -10.21 22.07
C ALA A 793 -20.31 -10.25 23.16
N PHE A 794 -19.30 -9.37 23.09
CA PHE A 794 -18.18 -9.36 24.03
C PHE A 794 -17.65 -7.96 24.34
N THR A 795 -17.51 -7.65 25.64
CA THR A 795 -16.89 -6.40 26.09
C THR A 795 -15.37 -6.50 26.14
N VAL A 796 -14.71 -5.65 25.36
CA VAL A 796 -13.27 -5.37 25.42
C VAL A 796 -13.02 -4.03 26.12
N THR A 797 -11.90 -3.90 26.85
CA THR A 797 -11.56 -2.66 27.58
C THR A 797 -10.17 -2.14 27.22
N THR A 798 -9.80 -0.96 27.73
CA THR A 798 -8.45 -0.39 27.63
C THR A 798 -7.62 -0.55 28.90
N ASN A 799 -8.15 -1.19 29.96
CA ASN A 799 -7.47 -1.20 31.26
C ASN A 799 -6.87 -2.57 31.65
N GLY A 800 -6.96 -3.58 30.77
CA GLY A 800 -6.51 -4.95 31.05
C GLY A 800 -7.57 -5.89 31.64
N SER A 801 -8.84 -5.44 31.72
CA SER A 801 -10.00 -6.28 32.06
C SER A 801 -10.90 -6.57 30.85
N PHE A 802 -11.81 -7.53 30.99
CA PHE A 802 -12.70 -8.01 29.93
C PHE A 802 -14.06 -8.41 30.50
N GLY A 803 -15.10 -8.29 29.67
CA GLY A 803 -16.50 -8.46 30.09
C GLY A 803 -17.03 -7.25 30.87
N THR A 804 -16.31 -6.79 31.88
CA THR A 804 -16.60 -5.55 32.62
C THR A 804 -15.29 -4.85 32.99
N THR A 805 -15.32 -3.53 33.18
CA THR A 805 -14.14 -2.68 33.49
C THR A 805 -13.49 -2.92 34.86
N TYR A 806 -14.25 -3.53 35.76
CA TYR A 806 -13.92 -4.07 37.08
C TYR A 806 -15.10 -4.98 37.51
N PRO A 807 -15.01 -5.83 38.55
CA PRO A 807 -16.14 -6.66 38.97
C PRO A 807 -17.36 -5.79 39.32
N TYR A 808 -18.53 -6.09 38.73
CA TYR A 808 -19.75 -5.26 38.75
C TYR A 808 -19.63 -3.86 38.10
N GLY A 809 -18.54 -3.59 37.37
CA GLY A 809 -18.33 -2.37 36.60
C GLY A 809 -19.01 -2.38 35.22
N GLU A 810 -18.75 -1.34 34.44
CA GLU A 810 -19.38 -1.16 33.13
C GLU A 810 -18.94 -2.22 32.10
N GLY A 811 -19.90 -2.74 31.33
CA GLY A 811 -19.72 -3.73 30.26
C GLY A 811 -20.92 -4.68 30.12
N SER A 812 -21.12 -5.29 28.95
CA SER A 812 -22.13 -6.34 28.70
C SER A 812 -21.67 -7.77 29.05
N GLY A 813 -20.41 -8.00 29.40
CA GLY A 813 -19.86 -9.32 29.66
C GLY A 813 -19.46 -10.08 28.39
N PHE A 814 -19.73 -11.38 28.37
CA PHE A 814 -19.80 -12.20 27.17
C PHE A 814 -21.21 -12.81 27.09
N LYS A 815 -21.89 -12.71 25.96
CA LYS A 815 -23.26 -13.23 25.78
C LYS A 815 -23.30 -14.23 24.63
N TYR A 816 -23.89 -15.40 24.87
CA TYR A 816 -24.13 -16.41 23.84
C TYR A 816 -25.42 -17.21 24.14
N SER A 817 -26.44 -17.20 23.27
CA SER A 817 -26.64 -16.23 22.18
C SER A 817 -26.80 -14.81 22.73
N LYS A 818 -26.44 -13.78 21.97
CA LYS A 818 -26.40 -12.38 22.43
C LYS A 818 -27.75 -11.80 22.88
N ILE A 819 -28.86 -12.42 22.45
CA ILE A 819 -30.22 -12.09 22.89
C ILE A 819 -30.58 -12.66 24.28
N ALA A 820 -29.67 -13.40 24.93
CA ALA A 820 -29.87 -13.89 26.29
C ALA A 820 -30.00 -12.72 27.28
N SER A 821 -30.97 -12.83 28.21
CA SER A 821 -31.24 -11.83 29.24
C SER A 821 -30.14 -11.69 30.30
N TYR A 822 -29.19 -12.62 30.34
CA TYR A 822 -28.06 -12.64 31.28
C TYR A 822 -26.77 -13.01 30.53
N GLY A 823 -25.64 -12.42 30.94
CA GLY A 823 -24.31 -12.75 30.43
C GLY A 823 -23.78 -14.08 30.98
N CYS A 824 -22.88 -14.70 30.21
CA CYS A 824 -22.18 -15.94 30.58
C CYS A 824 -20.81 -15.69 31.22
N LEU A 825 -20.37 -14.43 31.33
CA LEU A 825 -19.09 -14.02 31.91
C LEU A 825 -19.31 -12.97 33.01
N PHE A 826 -18.79 -13.25 34.20
CA PHE A 826 -18.82 -12.35 35.34
C PHE A 826 -17.65 -11.34 35.31
N TYR A 827 -16.42 -11.84 35.19
CA TYR A 827 -15.23 -10.99 35.11
C TYR A 827 -14.07 -11.64 34.33
N GLY A 828 -13.24 -10.84 33.65
CA GLY A 828 -12.05 -11.31 32.95
C GLY A 828 -10.89 -10.33 33.03
N SER A 829 -9.67 -10.84 32.87
CA SER A 829 -8.45 -10.03 32.84
C SER A 829 -7.36 -10.65 31.97
N MET A 830 -6.49 -9.79 31.42
CA MET A 830 -5.20 -10.20 30.87
C MET A 830 -4.14 -10.20 31.97
N LEU A 831 -3.31 -11.25 31.99
CA LEU A 831 -2.27 -11.50 32.97
C LEU A 831 -0.95 -11.71 32.21
N CYS A 832 0.07 -10.87 32.43
CA CYS A 832 1.40 -11.08 31.85
C CYS A 832 2.52 -10.81 32.85
N GLY A 833 3.75 -11.22 32.54
CA GLY A 833 4.87 -11.06 33.48
C GLY A 833 6.04 -11.99 33.19
N THR A 834 7.05 -12.01 34.07
CA THR A 834 8.25 -12.87 33.92
C THR A 834 8.37 -13.93 34.99
N ASP A 835 7.91 -13.61 36.20
CA ASP A 835 8.06 -14.36 37.44
C ASP A 835 7.27 -13.64 38.55
N SER A 836 7.16 -14.20 39.75
CA SER A 836 6.36 -13.63 40.85
C SER A 836 6.87 -12.30 41.45
N SER A 837 7.95 -11.70 40.92
CA SER A 837 8.37 -10.32 41.24
C SER A 837 7.99 -9.29 40.18
N TYR A 838 7.44 -9.74 39.04
CA TYR A 838 6.94 -8.90 37.96
C TYR A 838 5.80 -9.63 37.24
N ILE A 839 4.59 -9.37 37.73
CA ILE A 839 3.30 -9.78 37.16
C ILE A 839 2.49 -8.50 37.01
N VAL A 840 1.81 -8.34 35.87
CA VAL A 840 1.04 -7.14 35.51
C VAL A 840 -0.36 -7.62 35.13
N ASP A 841 -1.36 -7.28 35.94
CA ASP A 841 -2.74 -7.70 35.72
C ASP A 841 -3.80 -6.74 36.29
N ARG A 842 -5.06 -7.19 36.19
CA ARG A 842 -6.25 -6.55 36.73
C ARG A 842 -7.21 -7.56 37.37
N PHE A 843 -6.69 -8.68 37.86
CA PHE A 843 -7.43 -9.73 38.52
C PHE A 843 -7.33 -9.59 40.05
N TYR A 844 -8.00 -10.46 40.80
CA TYR A 844 -8.03 -10.42 42.27
C TYR A 844 -6.63 -10.58 42.89
N GLY A 845 -6.38 -9.87 44.00
CA GLY A 845 -5.15 -9.98 44.78
C GLY A 845 -5.38 -9.97 46.31
N PRO A 846 -4.36 -10.33 47.12
CA PRO A 846 -4.48 -10.31 48.58
C PRO A 846 -4.54 -8.87 49.13
N PRO A 847 -5.18 -8.62 50.30
CA PRO A 847 -5.74 -9.60 51.24
C PRO A 847 -7.28 -9.78 51.13
N ASN A 848 -7.92 -9.47 49.99
CA ASN A 848 -9.33 -9.75 49.79
C ASN A 848 -9.71 -9.91 48.31
N SER A 849 -10.62 -10.84 48.01
CA SER A 849 -11.10 -11.13 46.65
C SER A 849 -11.98 -10.03 46.02
N SER A 850 -12.05 -8.85 46.65
CA SER A 850 -12.79 -7.67 46.15
C SER A 850 -11.87 -6.58 45.62
N MET A 851 -10.57 -6.63 45.89
CA MET A 851 -9.59 -5.72 45.30
C MET A 851 -8.92 -6.39 44.10
N ILE A 852 -9.10 -5.78 42.94
CA ILE A 852 -8.34 -6.09 41.73
C ILE A 852 -7.00 -5.33 41.73
N ASN A 853 -5.97 -5.96 41.18
CA ASN A 853 -4.73 -5.28 40.81
C ASN A 853 -5.02 -4.11 39.84
N GLN A 854 -4.09 -3.15 39.75
CA GLN A 854 -4.20 -2.01 38.84
C GLN A 854 -2.86 -1.72 38.15
N ASP A 855 -2.11 -2.77 37.84
CA ASP A 855 -0.73 -2.65 37.34
C ASP A 855 -0.73 -2.09 35.92
N PHE A 856 -1.77 -2.40 35.14
CA PHE A 856 -2.08 -1.69 33.90
C PHE A 856 -2.62 -0.28 34.13
N LYS A 857 -1.84 0.72 33.72
CA LYS A 857 -2.27 2.12 33.53
C LYS A 857 -2.45 2.41 32.05
N ILE A 858 -3.42 3.23 31.71
CA ILE A 858 -3.94 3.27 30.35
C ILE A 858 -3.16 4.27 29.47
N LEU A 859 -3.02 3.96 28.17
CA LEU A 859 -2.22 4.70 27.19
C LEU A 859 -2.89 4.92 25.82
N ASP A 860 -4.12 4.44 25.58
CA ASP A 860 -4.97 4.89 24.46
C ASP A 860 -6.47 4.71 24.82
N THR A 861 -7.33 5.51 24.20
CA THR A 861 -8.75 5.21 24.11
C THR A 861 -9.05 3.96 23.32
N LEU A 862 -10.20 3.35 23.61
CA LEU A 862 -10.73 2.26 22.80
C LEU A 862 -11.21 2.86 21.47
N LYS A 863 -10.29 2.97 20.51
CA LYS A 863 -10.50 3.58 19.19
C LYS A 863 -11.26 2.57 18.31
N PRO A 864 -12.51 2.83 17.90
CA PRO A 864 -13.11 2.07 16.81
C PRO A 864 -12.31 2.32 15.53
N VAL A 865 -12.03 1.27 14.77
CA VAL A 865 -11.36 1.39 13.47
C VAL A 865 -12.43 1.74 12.43
N ILE A 866 -12.37 2.94 11.85
CA ILE A 866 -13.41 3.46 10.94
C ILE A 866 -12.79 3.99 9.63
N PRO A 867 -13.08 3.36 8.47
CA PRO A 867 -13.75 2.07 8.32
C PRO A 867 -12.91 0.95 8.94
N PRO A 868 -13.54 -0.16 9.40
CA PRO A 868 -12.80 -1.34 9.83
C PRO A 868 -12.07 -1.98 8.64
N LEU A 869 -11.03 -2.75 8.93
CA LEU A 869 -9.98 -3.14 7.97
C LEU A 869 -10.00 -4.64 7.63
N LYS A 870 -10.61 -5.46 8.49
CA LYS A 870 -10.63 -6.92 8.47
C LYS A 870 -11.99 -7.49 8.87
N ALA A 871 -12.73 -6.79 9.71
CA ALA A 871 -13.98 -7.26 10.28
C ALA A 871 -15.10 -6.21 10.17
N GLU A 872 -16.26 -6.47 10.80
CA GLU A 872 -17.40 -5.54 10.79
C GLU A 872 -17.36 -4.58 11.97
N GLU A 873 -16.92 -5.05 13.14
CA GLU A 873 -16.50 -4.19 14.26
C GLU A 873 -15.04 -4.48 14.63
N GLU A 874 -14.30 -3.42 14.92
CA GLU A 874 -12.89 -3.46 15.32
C GLU A 874 -12.57 -2.37 16.34
N TYR A 875 -11.89 -2.75 17.42
CA TYR A 875 -11.45 -1.84 18.47
C TYR A 875 -9.96 -2.00 18.80
N LEU A 876 -9.25 -0.88 18.86
CA LEU A 876 -7.85 -0.75 19.30
C LEU A 876 -7.77 -0.14 20.69
N ALA A 877 -6.83 -0.57 21.53
CA ALA A 877 -6.49 0.06 22.81
C ALA A 877 -4.98 -0.02 23.10
N LEU A 878 -4.50 0.77 24.04
CA LEU A 878 -3.10 0.79 24.49
C LEU A 878 -3.05 1.00 26.00
N TYR A 879 -2.13 0.34 26.69
CA TYR A 879 -1.90 0.48 28.13
C TYR A 879 -0.45 0.10 28.49
N SER A 880 0.00 0.40 29.69
CA SER A 880 1.38 0.18 30.17
C SER A 880 1.43 -0.47 31.54
N ASP A 881 2.58 -1.06 31.86
CA ASP A 881 2.91 -1.58 33.19
C ASP A 881 3.27 -0.51 34.23
N SER A 882 3.13 0.78 33.92
CA SER A 882 3.53 1.90 34.80
C SER A 882 2.78 1.99 36.13
N GLY A 883 1.80 1.11 36.37
CA GLY A 883 1.14 0.93 37.66
C GLY A 883 1.73 -0.18 38.52
N HIS A 884 2.54 -1.08 37.95
CA HIS A 884 3.28 -2.09 38.70
C HIS A 884 4.34 -1.41 39.60
N PRO A 885 4.59 -1.88 40.84
CA PRO A 885 5.56 -1.25 41.75
C PRO A 885 6.99 -1.19 41.22
N THR A 886 7.35 -2.08 40.29
CA THR A 886 8.63 -2.10 39.56
C THR A 886 8.37 -2.21 38.05
N PRO A 887 8.06 -1.11 37.36
CA PRO A 887 7.76 -1.15 35.94
C PRO A 887 9.04 -1.38 35.13
N LYS A 888 8.92 -2.15 34.05
CA LYS A 888 9.97 -2.43 33.07
C LYS A 888 9.81 -1.60 31.79
N GLY A 889 8.76 -0.77 31.67
CA GLY A 889 8.49 0.04 30.49
C GLY A 889 7.75 -0.72 29.40
N LEU A 890 6.90 -1.67 29.80
CA LEU A 890 6.09 -2.50 28.93
C LEU A 890 4.85 -1.72 28.48
N VAL A 891 4.59 -1.68 27.18
CA VAL A 891 3.40 -1.07 26.59
C VAL A 891 2.67 -2.11 25.75
N VAL A 892 1.40 -2.34 26.05
CA VAL A 892 0.55 -3.36 25.43
C VAL A 892 -0.44 -2.67 24.50
N LYS A 893 -0.35 -2.94 23.19
CA LYS A 893 -1.37 -2.54 22.21
C LYS A 893 -2.33 -3.70 22.00
N GLN A 894 -3.58 -3.52 22.37
CA GLN A 894 -4.67 -4.44 22.10
C GLN A 894 -5.32 -4.10 20.76
N TRP A 895 -5.67 -5.13 19.99
CA TRP A 895 -6.56 -5.06 18.83
C TRP A 895 -7.59 -6.17 18.95
N SER A 896 -8.84 -5.91 18.62
CA SER A 896 -9.94 -6.87 18.76
C SER A 896 -10.99 -6.67 17.69
N LEU A 897 -11.69 -7.75 17.31
CA LEU A 897 -12.55 -7.78 16.13
C LEU A 897 -13.67 -8.83 16.22
N SER A 898 -14.80 -8.54 15.54
CA SER A 898 -15.94 -9.45 15.40
C SER A 898 -16.66 -9.33 14.05
N LEU A 899 -17.44 -10.36 13.71
CA LEU A 899 -18.15 -10.51 12.43
C LEU A 899 -19.62 -10.93 12.68
N SER A 900 -20.51 -10.62 11.73
CA SER A 900 -21.84 -11.22 11.61
C SER A 900 -21.97 -12.22 10.45
N GLN A 901 -20.87 -12.51 9.75
CA GLN A 901 -20.84 -13.53 8.71
C GLN A 901 -21.10 -14.93 9.31
N PRO A 902 -22.12 -15.67 8.83
CA PRO A 902 -22.44 -17.02 9.33
C PRO A 902 -21.24 -17.98 9.30
N GLY A 903 -20.94 -18.58 10.46
CA GLY A 903 -19.80 -19.47 10.71
C GLY A 903 -18.57 -18.77 11.31
N TYR A 904 -18.60 -17.45 11.44
CA TYR A 904 -17.59 -16.63 12.12
C TYR A 904 -18.21 -15.66 13.16
N ASP A 905 -19.49 -15.81 13.45
CA ASP A 905 -20.34 -14.93 14.25
C ASP A 905 -20.51 -15.35 15.72
N ASP A 906 -19.93 -16.50 16.09
CA ASP A 906 -19.95 -17.10 17.43
C ASP A 906 -18.77 -16.71 18.34
N TRP A 907 -17.84 -15.89 17.87
CA TRP A 907 -16.60 -15.57 18.58
C TRP A 907 -16.15 -14.11 18.40
N VAL A 908 -15.27 -13.68 19.30
CA VAL A 908 -14.56 -12.39 19.22
C VAL A 908 -13.08 -12.64 19.47
N ILE A 909 -12.21 -12.06 18.63
CA ILE A 909 -10.76 -12.21 18.73
C ILE A 909 -10.16 -11.00 19.46
N VAL A 910 -9.15 -11.26 20.30
CA VAL A 910 -8.32 -10.24 20.95
C VAL A 910 -6.84 -10.58 20.78
N CYS A 911 -6.06 -9.61 20.30
CA CYS A 911 -4.63 -9.70 20.07
C CYS A 911 -3.89 -8.61 20.84
N PHE A 912 -2.73 -8.96 21.40
CA PHE A 912 -1.87 -8.09 22.19
C PHE A 912 -0.47 -8.03 21.55
N TYR A 913 0.01 -6.81 21.31
CA TYR A 913 1.38 -6.51 20.94
C TYR A 913 2.07 -5.91 22.17
N TYR A 914 2.99 -6.65 22.76
CA TYR A 914 3.73 -6.26 23.97
C TYR A 914 5.05 -5.60 23.57
N TYR A 915 5.09 -4.27 23.54
CA TYR A 915 6.28 -3.45 23.27
C TYR A 915 7.11 -3.24 24.54
N ASN A 916 8.42 -3.21 24.43
CA ASN A 916 9.35 -2.90 25.51
C ASN A 916 10.07 -1.57 25.22
N TYR A 917 9.63 -0.49 25.87
CA TYR A 917 10.30 0.81 25.84
C TYR A 917 11.33 1.00 26.98
N GLY A 918 11.55 -0.05 27.79
CA GLY A 918 12.60 -0.09 28.80
C GLY A 918 14.00 -0.24 28.20
N LEU A 919 15.02 0.13 29.00
CA LEU A 919 16.44 0.07 28.60
C LEU A 919 17.02 -1.36 28.56
N TYR A 920 16.27 -2.38 29.01
CA TYR A 920 16.74 -3.75 29.19
C TYR A 920 15.74 -4.78 28.62
N PRO A 921 16.21 -5.93 28.09
CA PRO A 921 15.33 -6.95 27.52
C PRO A 921 14.46 -7.63 28.59
N ILE A 922 13.16 -7.77 28.29
CA ILE A 922 12.21 -8.52 29.13
C ILE A 922 12.24 -9.99 28.66
N ASN A 923 13.11 -10.79 29.28
CA ASN A 923 13.24 -12.23 29.03
C ASN A 923 12.30 -13.06 29.93
N ASN A 924 12.01 -14.31 29.54
CA ASN A 924 11.08 -15.20 30.23
C ASN A 924 9.64 -14.63 30.34
N PHE A 925 9.20 -13.84 29.36
CA PHE A 925 7.89 -13.20 29.38
C PHE A 925 6.76 -14.19 29.05
N TYR A 926 5.70 -14.19 29.86
CA TYR A 926 4.49 -14.99 29.66
C TYR A 926 3.26 -14.09 29.51
N SER A 927 2.26 -14.57 28.78
CA SER A 927 0.96 -13.93 28.58
C SER A 927 -0.14 -14.94 28.84
N GLY A 928 -1.27 -14.49 29.38
CA GLY A 928 -2.48 -15.28 29.56
C GLY A 928 -3.74 -14.43 29.63
N MET A 929 -4.88 -15.07 29.40
CA MET A 929 -6.19 -14.52 29.76
C MET A 929 -6.83 -15.41 30.82
N ILE A 930 -7.38 -14.78 31.85
CA ILE A 930 -8.10 -15.41 32.95
C ILE A 930 -9.55 -14.91 32.96
N PHE A 931 -10.51 -15.82 33.07
CA PHE A 931 -11.95 -15.51 32.95
C PHE A 931 -12.80 -16.32 33.92
N ASP A 932 -13.78 -15.66 34.51
CA ASP A 932 -14.78 -16.17 35.44
C ASP A 932 -16.13 -16.28 34.71
N PHE A 933 -16.38 -17.43 34.09
CA PHE A 933 -17.60 -17.68 33.32
C PHE A 933 -18.71 -18.24 34.22
N ASP A 934 -19.78 -17.47 34.43
CA ASP A 934 -20.99 -17.90 35.12
C ASP A 934 -22.00 -18.42 34.08
N ILE A 935 -21.91 -19.70 33.67
CA ILE A 935 -22.86 -20.26 32.71
C ILE A 935 -24.23 -20.45 33.38
N TYR A 936 -25.11 -19.47 33.18
CA TYR A 936 -26.39 -19.20 33.88
C TYR A 936 -26.27 -18.84 35.38
N ASN A 937 -25.25 -19.31 36.09
CA ASN A 937 -24.99 -19.05 37.52
C ASN A 937 -23.56 -19.49 37.88
N ASN A 938 -23.09 -19.12 39.08
CA ASN A 938 -21.74 -19.37 39.59
C ASN A 938 -21.52 -20.75 40.26
N VAL A 939 -22.46 -21.69 40.09
CA VAL A 939 -22.35 -23.07 40.58
C VAL A 939 -22.81 -24.06 39.51
N ASN A 940 -22.61 -25.36 39.74
CA ASN A 940 -22.88 -26.43 38.78
C ASN A 940 -22.11 -26.31 37.44
N ASN A 941 -21.18 -25.37 37.35
CA ASN A 941 -20.30 -25.19 36.21
C ASN A 941 -19.17 -26.22 36.24
N ILE A 942 -18.79 -26.72 35.06
CA ILE A 942 -17.65 -27.62 34.89
C ILE A 942 -16.74 -27.11 33.76
N VAL A 943 -15.44 -27.25 33.97
CA VAL A 943 -14.37 -26.83 33.05
C VAL A 943 -13.84 -28.04 32.28
N LYS A 944 -13.60 -27.87 30.98
CA LYS A 944 -12.94 -28.84 30.10
C LYS A 944 -11.86 -28.17 29.25
N SER A 945 -10.77 -28.89 28.94
CA SER A 945 -9.76 -28.43 27.98
C SER A 945 -9.53 -29.38 26.81
N ASP A 946 -9.17 -28.81 25.67
CA ASP A 946 -8.76 -29.48 24.44
C ASP A 946 -7.37 -28.93 24.06
N SER A 947 -6.32 -29.67 24.44
CA SER A 947 -4.94 -29.24 24.23
C SER A 947 -4.50 -29.28 22.77
N ILE A 948 -5.23 -29.98 21.89
CA ILE A 948 -4.96 -29.98 20.44
C ILE A 948 -5.43 -28.64 19.85
N ARG A 949 -6.63 -28.20 20.23
CA ARG A 949 -7.18 -26.88 19.86
C ARG A 949 -6.54 -25.70 20.58
N ARG A 950 -5.75 -25.94 21.62
CA ARG A 950 -5.32 -24.93 22.61
C ARG A 950 -6.52 -24.19 23.22
N PHE A 951 -7.60 -24.92 23.49
CA PHE A 951 -8.90 -24.39 23.91
C PHE A 951 -9.24 -24.85 25.33
N ILE A 952 -9.80 -23.97 26.14
CA ILE A 952 -10.38 -24.29 27.45
C ILE A 952 -11.73 -23.59 27.58
N CYS A 953 -12.74 -24.32 28.04
CA CYS A 953 -14.12 -23.85 28.11
C CYS A 953 -14.83 -24.31 29.37
N MET A 954 -15.94 -23.64 29.67
CA MET A 954 -16.83 -23.92 30.78
C MET A 954 -18.26 -24.13 30.27
N LEU A 955 -18.99 -25.02 30.93
CA LEU A 955 -20.37 -25.36 30.60
C LEU A 955 -21.18 -25.68 31.87
N GLN A 956 -22.49 -25.49 31.79
CA GLN A 956 -23.42 -25.83 32.86
C GLN A 956 -23.69 -27.36 32.90
N SER A 957 -23.47 -28.01 34.04
CA SER A 957 -23.57 -29.48 34.16
C SER A 957 -25.00 -30.02 34.30
N THR A 958 -25.92 -29.20 34.80
CA THR A 958 -27.31 -29.63 35.13
C THR A 958 -28.37 -29.17 34.13
N SER A 959 -28.07 -28.24 33.21
CA SER A 959 -29.03 -27.69 32.27
C SER A 959 -29.29 -28.60 31.06
N SER A 960 -30.49 -28.51 30.48
CA SER A 960 -30.86 -29.17 29.21
C SER A 960 -30.36 -28.40 27.98
N GLN A 961 -30.38 -27.07 28.03
CA GLN A 961 -29.67 -26.18 27.11
C GLN A 961 -28.26 -25.94 27.65
N LYS A 962 -27.21 -26.19 26.85
CA LYS A 962 -25.82 -26.34 27.36
C LYS A 962 -24.81 -25.35 26.75
N PRO A 963 -25.12 -24.04 26.68
CA PRO A 963 -24.20 -23.06 26.14
C PRO A 963 -22.84 -23.18 26.80
N THR A 964 -21.80 -23.14 25.98
CA THR A 964 -20.42 -23.38 26.35
C THR A 964 -19.62 -22.16 25.94
N ALA A 965 -18.94 -21.52 26.89
CA ALA A 965 -18.06 -20.38 26.63
C ALA A 965 -16.60 -20.73 26.95
N GLY A 966 -15.64 -20.19 26.21
CA GLY A 966 -14.23 -20.51 26.43
C GLY A 966 -13.24 -19.65 25.67
N VAL A 967 -11.96 -19.94 25.88
CA VAL A 967 -10.82 -19.23 25.29
C VAL A 967 -9.94 -20.17 24.50
N ARG A 968 -9.59 -19.79 23.26
CA ARG A 968 -8.59 -20.45 22.41
C ARG A 968 -7.33 -19.60 22.34
N ILE A 969 -6.15 -20.21 22.40
CA ILE A 969 -4.89 -19.54 22.05
C ILE A 969 -4.65 -19.67 20.55
N LEU A 970 -4.68 -18.55 19.84
CA LEU A 970 -4.49 -18.47 18.40
C LEU A 970 -3.00 -18.39 18.06
N GLU A 971 -2.27 -17.53 18.77
CA GLU A 971 -0.88 -17.19 18.52
C GLU A 971 -0.15 -16.83 19.83
N PRO A 972 1.14 -17.22 20.02
CA PRO A 972 1.85 -18.22 19.23
C PRO A 972 1.17 -19.59 19.32
N LYS A 973 1.45 -20.49 18.38
CA LYS A 973 0.73 -21.77 18.23
C LYS A 973 1.07 -22.83 19.32
N ILE A 974 1.55 -22.41 20.48
CA ILE A 974 1.91 -23.22 21.64
C ILE A 974 1.18 -22.69 22.89
N ALA A 975 0.43 -23.56 23.55
CA ALA A 975 -0.14 -23.28 24.87
C ALA A 975 0.88 -23.63 25.96
N ARG A 976 1.11 -22.70 26.90
CA ARG A 976 1.89 -22.94 28.11
C ARG A 976 1.05 -23.55 29.22
N ASN A 977 -0.17 -23.07 29.41
CA ASN A 977 -1.14 -23.67 30.31
C ASN A 977 -2.58 -23.57 29.80
N LEU A 978 -3.38 -24.56 30.19
CA LEU A 978 -4.83 -24.59 30.11
C LEU A 978 -5.30 -25.20 31.43
N SER A 979 -5.88 -24.36 32.31
CA SER A 979 -6.23 -24.77 33.68
C SER A 979 -7.53 -24.14 34.16
N ALA A 980 -8.31 -24.93 34.90
CA ALA A 980 -9.30 -24.43 35.85
C ALA A 980 -8.60 -23.84 37.08
N ILE A 981 -9.27 -22.92 37.78
CA ILE A 981 -8.85 -22.32 39.05
C ILE A 981 -10.03 -22.42 40.01
N ASN A 982 -9.90 -23.20 41.09
CA ASN A 982 -10.97 -23.41 42.05
C ASN A 982 -11.09 -22.21 43.00
N HIS A 983 -12.25 -21.54 43.02
CA HIS A 983 -12.49 -20.38 43.87
C HIS A 983 -12.26 -20.67 45.35
N SER A 984 -12.76 -21.80 45.87
CA SER A 984 -12.65 -22.13 47.29
C SER A 984 -11.24 -22.48 47.75
N GLN A 985 -10.32 -22.72 46.81
CA GLN A 985 -8.91 -23.02 47.07
C GLN A 985 -7.95 -21.88 46.69
N TYR A 986 -8.40 -20.88 45.93
CA TYR A 986 -7.50 -19.88 45.35
C TYR A 986 -8.02 -18.44 45.28
N VAL A 987 -9.33 -18.20 45.39
CA VAL A 987 -9.91 -16.85 45.28
C VAL A 987 -10.54 -16.40 46.60
N THR A 988 -11.43 -17.20 47.19
CA THR A 988 -12.27 -16.76 48.33
C THR A 988 -11.63 -16.84 49.73
N PRO A 989 -10.55 -17.61 50.01
CA PRO A 989 -9.78 -17.45 51.24
C PRO A 989 -8.88 -16.19 51.17
N SER A 990 -8.83 -15.40 52.25
CA SER A 990 -8.30 -14.02 52.28
C SER A 990 -6.82 -13.80 51.95
N ASN A 991 -6.01 -14.85 51.76
CA ASN A 991 -4.58 -14.74 51.45
C ASN A 991 -4.21 -15.22 50.03
N MET A 992 -5.19 -15.30 49.11
CA MET A 992 -5.03 -16.06 47.86
C MET A 992 -5.17 -15.16 46.60
N MET A 993 -4.88 -15.73 45.42
CA MET A 993 -4.42 -15.01 44.20
C MET A 993 -3.24 -14.04 44.44
N SER A 994 -2.29 -14.38 45.31
CA SER A 994 -1.00 -13.67 45.37
C SER A 994 -0.18 -13.86 44.09
N GLU A 995 0.83 -13.01 43.86
CA GLU A 995 1.66 -13.06 42.65
C GLU A 995 2.39 -14.39 42.44
N ILE A 996 2.68 -15.13 43.52
CA ILE A 996 3.21 -16.51 43.46
C ILE A 996 2.15 -17.49 42.93
N VAL A 997 0.87 -17.32 43.30
CA VAL A 997 -0.23 -18.12 42.78
C VAL A 997 -0.49 -17.80 41.31
N LYS A 998 -0.55 -16.51 40.96
CA LYS A 998 -0.71 -16.02 39.57
C LYS A 998 0.41 -16.52 38.66
N ASP A 999 1.68 -16.32 39.04
CA ASP A 999 2.86 -16.93 38.38
C ASP A 999 2.69 -18.44 38.19
N SER A 1000 2.25 -19.16 39.23
CA SER A 1000 2.17 -20.62 39.17
C SER A 1000 1.17 -21.11 38.12
N PHE A 1001 0.08 -20.39 37.88
CA PHE A 1001 -0.88 -20.70 36.81
C PHE A 1001 -0.43 -20.14 35.45
N LEU A 1002 0.07 -18.90 35.38
CA LEU A 1002 0.57 -18.27 34.16
C LEU A 1002 1.70 -19.10 33.51
N THR A 1003 2.68 -19.51 34.32
CA THR A 1003 3.84 -20.30 33.89
C THR A 1003 3.61 -21.81 33.87
N GLY A 1004 2.39 -22.29 34.18
CA GLY A 1004 2.01 -23.70 34.11
C GLY A 1004 2.61 -24.61 35.20
N LYS A 1005 3.20 -24.05 36.26
CA LYS A 1005 3.66 -24.80 37.47
C LYS A 1005 2.47 -25.47 38.18
N LYS A 1006 1.27 -24.91 38.08
CA LYS A 1006 -0.01 -25.51 38.45
C LYS A 1006 -0.90 -25.69 37.21
N ARG A 1007 -1.50 -26.87 37.07
CA ARG A 1007 -2.40 -27.20 35.96
C ARG A 1007 -3.50 -28.17 36.39
N VAL A 1008 -4.75 -27.77 36.19
CA VAL A 1008 -5.98 -28.54 36.47
C VAL A 1008 -6.80 -28.55 35.18
N PRO A 1009 -6.58 -29.53 34.27
CA PRO A 1009 -7.09 -29.44 32.89
C PRO A 1009 -8.61 -29.63 32.76
N ASN A 1010 -9.28 -30.17 33.78
CA ASN A 1010 -10.73 -30.30 33.87
C ASN A 1010 -11.15 -30.12 35.34
N SER A 1011 -12.36 -29.61 35.60
CA SER A 1011 -12.91 -29.51 36.97
C SER A 1011 -13.31 -30.87 37.53
N THR A 1012 -13.11 -31.09 38.83
CA THR A 1012 -13.52 -32.32 39.54
C THR A 1012 -14.77 -32.15 40.43
N SER A 1013 -15.34 -30.94 40.51
CA SER A 1013 -16.52 -30.60 41.32
C SER A 1013 -17.35 -29.50 40.66
N THR A 1014 -18.62 -29.39 41.05
CA THR A 1014 -19.64 -28.41 40.59
C THR A 1014 -19.59 -27.07 41.35
N THR A 1015 -18.42 -26.71 41.87
CA THR A 1015 -18.12 -25.46 42.58
C THR A 1015 -17.97 -24.26 41.62
N ASN A 1016 -17.68 -23.05 42.12
CA ASN A 1016 -17.29 -21.94 41.24
C ASN A 1016 -15.83 -22.13 40.74
N TRP A 1017 -15.58 -21.72 39.49
CA TRP A 1017 -14.31 -21.88 38.79
C TRP A 1017 -14.01 -20.67 37.89
N SER A 1018 -12.75 -20.23 37.86
CA SER A 1018 -12.23 -19.48 36.72
C SER A 1018 -11.48 -20.41 35.77
N ILE A 1019 -11.24 -19.98 34.53
CA ILE A 1019 -10.32 -20.64 33.58
C ILE A 1019 -9.17 -19.71 33.20
N ILE A 1020 -8.00 -20.27 32.94
CA ILE A 1020 -6.84 -19.57 32.38
C ILE A 1020 -6.31 -20.31 31.15
N ALA A 1021 -6.01 -19.53 30.10
CA ALA A 1021 -5.26 -19.95 28.93
C ALA A 1021 -4.00 -19.07 28.82
N SER A 1022 -2.81 -19.65 28.83
CA SER A 1022 -1.54 -18.91 28.79
C SER A 1022 -0.51 -19.47 27.81
N THR A 1023 0.50 -18.65 27.49
CA THR A 1023 1.60 -18.93 26.57
C THR A 1023 2.92 -18.29 27.04
N GLY A 1024 4.03 -18.64 26.38
CA GLY A 1024 5.40 -18.29 26.75
C GLY A 1024 6.24 -19.48 27.25
N PRO A 1025 7.52 -19.27 27.60
CA PRO A 1025 8.20 -17.98 27.67
C PRO A 1025 8.50 -17.37 26.28
N LEU A 1026 8.51 -16.05 26.25
CA LEU A 1026 8.90 -15.17 25.14
C LEU A 1026 10.04 -14.25 25.63
N SER A 1027 10.62 -13.47 24.71
CA SER A 1027 11.58 -12.41 25.04
C SER A 1027 11.28 -11.15 24.23
N ILE A 1028 11.38 -9.98 24.87
CA ILE A 1028 11.10 -8.68 24.26
C ILE A 1028 12.35 -7.78 24.37
N PRO A 1029 13.11 -7.52 23.28
CA PRO A 1029 14.31 -6.68 23.32
C PRO A 1029 13.94 -5.20 23.52
N PRO A 1030 14.87 -4.34 24.00
CA PRO A 1030 14.67 -2.89 24.08
C PRO A 1030 14.26 -2.30 22.72
N GLY A 1031 13.19 -1.52 22.69
CA GLY A 1031 12.60 -0.94 21.47
C GLY A 1031 11.82 -1.93 20.59
N GLY A 1032 11.79 -3.23 20.93
CA GLY A 1032 11.07 -4.26 20.19
C GLY A 1032 9.71 -4.63 20.80
N TYR A 1033 9.06 -5.64 20.23
CA TYR A 1033 7.79 -6.18 20.74
C TYR A 1033 7.66 -7.69 20.54
N CYS A 1034 6.66 -8.32 21.17
CA CYS A 1034 6.18 -9.66 20.80
C CYS A 1034 4.64 -9.70 20.73
N ARG A 1035 4.07 -10.54 19.87
CA ARG A 1035 2.62 -10.66 19.67
C ARG A 1035 2.03 -11.95 20.25
N VAL A 1036 0.80 -11.84 20.78
CA VAL A 1036 0.00 -12.96 21.32
C VAL A 1036 -1.47 -12.72 20.97
N ALA A 1037 -2.23 -13.77 20.63
CA ALA A 1037 -3.65 -13.64 20.29
C ALA A 1037 -4.52 -14.78 20.81
N TYR A 1038 -5.76 -14.45 21.17
CA TYR A 1038 -6.76 -15.33 21.74
C TYR A 1038 -8.13 -15.13 21.05
N ALA A 1039 -8.96 -16.16 21.03
CA ALA A 1039 -10.39 -16.05 20.69
C ALA A 1039 -11.25 -16.37 21.91
N ILE A 1040 -12.25 -15.54 22.18
CA ILE A 1040 -13.33 -15.82 23.13
C ILE A 1040 -14.49 -16.38 22.29
N VAL A 1041 -14.96 -17.58 22.65
CA VAL A 1041 -15.79 -18.42 21.78
C VAL A 1041 -17.03 -18.92 22.52
N GLY A 1042 -18.19 -18.83 21.87
CA GLY A 1042 -19.44 -19.45 22.31
C GLY A 1042 -19.87 -20.64 21.45
N GLY A 1043 -20.90 -21.35 21.91
CA GLY A 1043 -21.55 -22.45 21.20
C GLY A 1043 -22.66 -23.08 22.04
N ASP A 1044 -23.75 -23.53 21.42
CA ASP A 1044 -24.89 -24.18 22.10
C ASP A 1044 -24.53 -25.44 22.92
N ASP A 1045 -23.41 -26.09 22.59
CA ASP A 1045 -22.83 -27.20 23.34
C ASP A 1045 -21.30 -27.26 23.18
N THR A 1046 -20.64 -28.25 23.79
CA THR A 1046 -19.19 -28.46 23.68
C THR A 1046 -18.72 -28.94 22.29
N THR A 1047 -19.65 -29.21 21.37
CA THR A 1047 -19.37 -29.63 19.99
C THR A 1047 -19.33 -28.41 19.09
N SER A 1048 -20.38 -27.57 19.11
CA SER A 1048 -20.42 -26.29 18.38
C SER A 1048 -19.34 -25.34 18.89
N ALA A 1049 -19.14 -25.20 20.20
CA ALA A 1049 -18.06 -24.36 20.74
C ALA A 1049 -16.65 -24.81 20.29
N LYS A 1050 -16.46 -26.10 19.92
CA LYS A 1050 -15.20 -26.57 19.30
C LYS A 1050 -15.09 -26.24 17.82
N ILE A 1051 -16.19 -26.33 17.07
CA ILE A 1051 -16.26 -25.93 15.65
C ILE A 1051 -16.00 -24.43 15.52
N ASN A 1052 -16.66 -23.63 16.36
CA ASN A 1052 -16.53 -22.17 16.41
C ASN A 1052 -15.11 -21.74 16.84
N SER A 1053 -14.50 -22.51 17.75
CA SER A 1053 -13.09 -22.35 18.12
C SER A 1053 -12.16 -22.64 16.94
N ASP A 1054 -12.45 -23.65 16.12
CA ASP A 1054 -11.66 -23.95 14.92
C ASP A 1054 -11.88 -22.91 13.80
N SER A 1055 -13.08 -22.34 13.65
CA SER A 1055 -13.34 -21.27 12.68
C SER A 1055 -12.62 -19.97 13.06
N ALA A 1056 -12.51 -19.64 14.35
CA ALA A 1056 -11.69 -18.52 14.83
C ALA A 1056 -10.20 -18.67 14.49
N GLN A 1057 -9.64 -19.88 14.60
CA GLN A 1057 -8.25 -20.15 14.17
C GLN A 1057 -8.09 -20.06 12.65
N SER A 1058 -9.02 -20.66 11.90
CA SER A 1058 -9.03 -20.64 10.44
C SER A 1058 -9.04 -19.19 9.91
N TRP A 1059 -9.84 -18.33 10.54
CA TRP A 1059 -9.88 -16.90 10.25
C TRP A 1059 -8.56 -16.20 10.64
N TRP A 1060 -8.05 -16.41 11.86
CA TRP A 1060 -6.80 -15.77 12.32
C TRP A 1060 -5.59 -16.10 11.43
N ASP A 1061 -5.42 -17.38 11.11
CA ASP A 1061 -4.31 -17.88 10.29
C ASP A 1061 -4.40 -17.37 8.84
N ARG A 1062 -5.62 -17.17 8.32
CA ARG A 1062 -5.87 -16.68 6.96
C ARG A 1062 -5.74 -15.16 6.80
N PHE A 1063 -6.03 -14.38 7.84
CA PHE A 1063 -6.15 -12.92 7.72
C PHE A 1063 -5.13 -12.10 8.54
N VAL A 1064 -4.41 -12.69 9.51
CA VAL A 1064 -3.53 -11.96 10.45
C VAL A 1064 -2.18 -12.59 10.79
N GLY A 1065 -2.13 -13.84 11.27
CA GLY A 1065 -1.07 -14.35 12.17
C GLY A 1065 0.34 -14.61 11.60
N ILE A 1066 1.06 -13.54 11.20
CA ILE A 1066 2.17 -13.57 10.24
C ILE A 1066 3.35 -12.58 10.59
N GLU A 1067 4.57 -13.02 11.01
CA GLU A 1067 5.79 -12.22 11.42
C GLU A 1067 7.20 -12.85 11.08
N GLU A 1068 8.35 -12.13 11.02
CA GLU A 1068 9.74 -12.58 10.60
C GLU A 1068 11.02 -11.93 11.26
N MET A 1069 12.19 -12.62 11.23
CA MET A 1069 13.53 -12.52 11.95
C MET A 1069 14.52 -11.31 11.88
N ASN A 1070 15.84 -11.49 12.28
CA ASN A 1070 17.00 -10.54 12.12
C ASN A 1070 18.50 -11.14 12.10
N VAL A 1071 19.36 -11.06 11.02
CA VAL A 1071 20.90 -10.87 10.96
C VAL A 1071 21.55 -10.73 9.50
N PRO A 1072 22.81 -10.20 9.26
CA PRO A 1072 23.34 -9.58 7.98
C PRO A 1072 24.46 -10.29 7.09
N LYS A 1073 25.33 -9.54 6.31
CA LYS A 1073 26.14 -9.89 5.06
C LYS A 1073 27.69 -9.48 5.02
N GLY A 1074 28.42 -9.50 3.86
CA GLY A 1074 29.92 -9.30 3.73
C GLY A 1074 30.56 -8.64 2.43
N GLU A 1075 31.91 -8.50 2.36
CA GLU A 1075 32.74 -7.47 1.61
C GLU A 1075 33.16 -7.66 0.09
N ARG A 1076 33.78 -6.61 -0.54
CA ARG A 1076 34.22 -6.49 -1.97
C ARG A 1076 35.57 -5.71 -2.16
N GLN A 1077 36.16 -5.72 -3.38
CA GLN A 1077 37.45 -5.03 -3.75
C GLN A 1077 37.32 -3.54 -4.15
N THR A 1078 38.37 -2.72 -3.96
CA THR A 1078 38.42 -1.26 -4.25
C THR A 1078 39.86 -0.69 -4.41
N ILE A 1079 40.03 0.47 -5.05
CA ILE A 1079 41.23 1.34 -4.97
C ILE A 1079 40.79 2.82 -4.90
N VAL A 1080 41.37 3.63 -4.00
CA VAL A 1080 40.94 5.03 -3.71
C VAL A 1080 42.13 5.96 -3.42
N ILE A 1081 42.10 7.20 -3.91
CA ILE A 1081 43.07 8.27 -3.59
C ILE A 1081 42.49 9.20 -2.51
N ILE A 1082 43.18 9.38 -1.39
CA ILE A 1082 42.80 10.31 -0.31
C ILE A 1082 44.04 11.09 0.17
N PRO A 1083 43.99 12.42 0.41
CA PRO A 1083 42.89 13.32 0.07
C PRO A 1083 42.84 13.60 -1.43
N ASN A 1084 41.66 13.95 -1.93
CA ASN A 1084 41.42 14.38 -3.30
C ASN A 1084 40.27 15.42 -3.29
N PRO A 1085 40.53 16.73 -3.45
CA PRO A 1085 41.82 17.36 -3.77
C PRO A 1085 42.92 17.20 -2.71
N ALA A 1086 44.17 17.25 -3.15
CA ALA A 1086 45.38 17.05 -2.36
C ALA A 1086 46.22 18.34 -2.28
N THR A 1087 46.87 18.59 -1.14
CA THR A 1087 47.66 19.82 -0.94
C THR A 1087 49.16 19.62 -0.68
N LYS A 1088 49.57 18.41 -0.28
CA LYS A 1088 50.99 18.09 0.05
C LYS A 1088 51.37 16.65 -0.26
N ARG A 1089 50.46 15.71 0.00
CA ARG A 1089 50.61 14.27 -0.24
C ARG A 1089 49.27 13.65 -0.64
N ILE A 1090 49.34 12.49 -1.28
CA ILE A 1090 48.21 11.58 -1.49
C ILE A 1090 48.53 10.19 -0.95
N ASN A 1091 47.49 9.49 -0.54
CA ASN A 1091 47.53 8.12 -0.07
C ASN A 1091 46.62 7.30 -1.01
N LEU A 1092 47.20 6.33 -1.73
CA LEU A 1092 46.49 5.35 -2.55
C LEU A 1092 46.15 4.13 -1.68
N TYR A 1093 44.92 4.08 -1.18
CA TYR A 1093 44.39 2.91 -0.48
C TYR A 1093 43.92 1.86 -1.50
N TYR A 1094 44.14 0.59 -1.20
CA TYR A 1094 43.72 -0.53 -2.06
C TYR A 1094 43.16 -1.70 -1.24
N THR A 1095 42.24 -2.45 -1.84
CA THR A 1095 41.66 -3.71 -1.37
C THR A 1095 41.64 -4.68 -2.55
N LEU A 1096 42.57 -5.64 -2.57
CA LEU A 1096 42.83 -6.53 -3.70
C LEU A 1096 42.66 -8.01 -3.29
N ASN A 1097 41.96 -8.80 -4.10
CA ASN A 1097 41.79 -10.24 -3.87
C ASN A 1097 43.02 -10.99 -4.39
N GLY A 1098 43.93 -11.34 -3.47
CA GLY A 1098 45.20 -12.00 -3.80
C GLY A 1098 46.29 -11.02 -4.26
N LEU A 1099 47.43 -11.58 -4.67
CA LEU A 1099 48.66 -10.84 -4.95
C LEU A 1099 48.89 -10.70 -6.47
N GLN A 1100 48.94 -9.47 -6.98
CA GLN A 1100 49.04 -9.17 -8.41
C GLN A 1100 50.12 -8.13 -8.76
N ASP A 1101 50.71 -8.25 -9.96
CA ASP A 1101 51.66 -7.28 -10.52
C ASP A 1101 50.94 -5.99 -10.95
N ILE A 1102 51.37 -4.86 -10.42
CA ILE A 1102 50.68 -3.56 -10.58
C ILE A 1102 51.67 -2.39 -10.58
N THR A 1103 51.41 -1.40 -11.44
CA THR A 1103 52.18 -0.15 -11.52
C THR A 1103 51.27 1.06 -11.43
N PHE A 1104 51.74 2.13 -10.77
CA PHE A 1104 51.00 3.39 -10.59
C PHE A 1104 51.86 4.55 -11.14
N GLU A 1105 51.37 5.24 -12.16
CA GLU A 1105 52.13 6.22 -12.96
C GLU A 1105 51.38 7.54 -13.08
N LEU A 1106 52.04 8.65 -12.74
CA LEU A 1106 51.46 9.98 -12.66
C LEU A 1106 51.59 10.73 -13.99
N TYR A 1107 50.49 11.32 -14.45
CA TYR A 1107 50.38 12.13 -15.65
C TYR A 1107 49.72 13.48 -15.33
N ASP A 1108 50.09 14.53 -16.07
CA ASP A 1108 49.42 15.83 -15.99
C ASP A 1108 48.17 15.91 -16.89
N ARG A 1109 47.46 17.05 -16.83
CA ARG A 1109 46.26 17.32 -17.64
C ARG A 1109 46.48 17.33 -19.16
N ALA A 1110 47.72 17.32 -19.65
CA ALA A 1110 48.06 17.25 -21.07
C ALA A 1110 48.48 15.82 -21.48
N GLY A 1111 48.36 14.84 -20.58
CA GLY A 1111 48.77 13.46 -20.83
C GLY A 1111 50.29 13.26 -20.80
N LYS A 1112 51.06 14.25 -20.32
CA LYS A 1112 52.52 14.11 -20.17
C LYS A 1112 52.81 13.34 -18.88
N PHE A 1113 53.70 12.34 -18.98
CA PHE A 1113 54.21 11.63 -17.81
C PHE A 1113 54.98 12.59 -16.87
N VAL A 1114 54.71 12.48 -15.57
CA VAL A 1114 55.25 13.32 -14.51
C VAL A 1114 56.17 12.52 -13.59
N ASP A 1115 55.73 11.36 -13.11
CA ASP A 1115 56.44 10.54 -12.11
C ASP A 1115 55.88 9.10 -12.06
N ARG A 1116 56.58 8.16 -11.39
CA ARG A 1116 56.08 6.80 -11.12
C ARG A 1116 55.98 6.56 -9.62
N ILE A 1117 54.75 6.38 -9.13
CA ILE A 1117 54.42 6.25 -7.71
C ILE A 1117 54.79 4.86 -7.18
N TYR A 1118 54.56 3.80 -7.96
CA TYR A 1118 54.87 2.44 -7.57
C TYR A 1118 55.00 1.49 -8.78
N SER A 1119 55.76 0.41 -8.62
CA SER A 1119 55.84 -0.71 -9.56
C SER A 1119 56.28 -1.98 -8.82
N GLY A 1120 55.43 -3.00 -8.75
CA GLY A 1120 55.72 -4.24 -8.01
C GLY A 1120 54.48 -5.10 -7.81
N LYS A 1121 54.46 -5.93 -6.77
CA LYS A 1121 53.31 -6.79 -6.43
C LYS A 1121 52.58 -6.28 -5.20
N LEU A 1122 51.25 -6.17 -5.27
CA LEU A 1122 50.38 -5.80 -4.16
C LEU A 1122 49.22 -6.79 -4.03
N GLY A 1123 48.68 -6.91 -2.81
CA GLY A 1123 47.54 -7.77 -2.51
C GLY A 1123 46.95 -7.47 -1.13
N GLY A 1124 45.71 -7.92 -0.88
CA GLY A 1124 44.99 -7.64 0.36
C GLY A 1124 44.60 -6.16 0.50
N LYS A 1125 44.36 -5.73 1.75
CA LYS A 1125 44.11 -4.32 2.10
C LYS A 1125 45.44 -3.61 2.39
N GLY A 1126 45.66 -2.40 1.86
CA GLY A 1126 46.89 -1.65 2.07
C GLY A 1126 46.86 -0.20 1.57
N CYS A 1127 48.02 0.47 1.63
CA CYS A 1127 48.14 1.90 1.31
C CYS A 1127 49.54 2.28 0.79
N LEU A 1128 49.62 3.09 -0.27
CA LEU A 1128 50.85 3.70 -0.78
C LEU A 1128 50.83 5.22 -0.60
N ASN A 1129 51.88 5.82 -0.06
CA ASN A 1129 51.97 7.27 0.20
C ASN A 1129 52.85 7.95 -0.85
N TYR A 1130 52.35 8.99 -1.52
CA TYR A 1130 53.09 9.78 -2.50
C TYR A 1130 53.17 11.26 -2.11
N ASN A 1131 54.38 11.83 -2.18
CA ASN A 1131 54.66 13.21 -1.78
C ASN A 1131 54.50 14.17 -2.98
N ALA A 1132 53.27 14.61 -3.23
CA ALA A 1132 52.94 15.55 -4.29
C ALA A 1132 53.49 16.99 -4.09
N LYS A 1133 54.21 17.28 -2.98
CA LYS A 1133 54.80 18.58 -2.65
C LYS A 1133 55.86 19.01 -3.68
N GLY A 1134 55.40 19.72 -4.70
CA GLY A 1134 56.22 20.26 -5.79
C GLY A 1134 55.42 20.45 -7.07
N LEU A 1135 54.38 19.64 -7.28
CA LEU A 1135 53.47 19.77 -8.41
C LEU A 1135 52.86 21.20 -8.48
N PRO A 1136 52.70 21.77 -9.68
CA PRO A 1136 51.77 22.88 -9.92
C PRO A 1136 50.35 22.57 -9.44
N SER A 1137 49.56 23.59 -9.10
CA SER A 1137 48.12 23.40 -8.86
C SER A 1137 47.43 23.00 -10.17
N GLY A 1138 46.65 21.92 -10.18
CA GLY A 1138 46.06 21.39 -11.40
C GLY A 1138 45.44 19.99 -11.24
N VAL A 1139 44.96 19.45 -12.36
CA VAL A 1139 44.43 18.08 -12.46
C VAL A 1139 45.55 17.13 -12.89
N TYR A 1140 45.63 16.00 -12.21
CA TYR A 1140 46.56 14.91 -12.48
C TYR A 1140 45.80 13.58 -12.59
N PHE A 1141 46.38 12.63 -13.33
CA PHE A 1141 45.83 11.30 -13.52
C PHE A 1141 46.87 10.27 -13.12
N ILE A 1142 46.47 9.26 -12.35
CA ILE A 1142 47.32 8.12 -12.03
C ILE A 1142 46.85 6.95 -12.88
N LYS A 1143 47.65 6.57 -13.88
CA LYS A 1143 47.47 5.33 -14.63
C LYS A 1143 47.83 4.16 -13.72
N ILE A 1144 46.97 3.17 -13.66
CA ILE A 1144 47.19 1.92 -12.93
C ILE A 1144 47.19 0.80 -13.96
N ASN A 1145 48.36 0.18 -14.19
CA ASN A 1145 48.49 -0.95 -15.11
C ASN A 1145 48.51 -2.26 -14.31
N LYS A 1146 47.58 -3.17 -14.59
CA LYS A 1146 47.41 -4.49 -13.94
C LYS A 1146 47.64 -5.61 -14.95
N LYS A 1147 48.84 -5.66 -15.54
CA LYS A 1147 49.29 -6.63 -16.58
C LYS A 1147 48.49 -6.70 -17.90
N VAL A 1148 47.19 -6.96 -17.84
CA VAL A 1148 46.24 -6.99 -18.98
C VAL A 1148 45.38 -5.73 -19.05
N GLU A 1149 45.14 -5.06 -17.92
CA GLU A 1149 44.24 -3.89 -17.84
C GLU A 1149 44.98 -2.59 -17.54
N SER A 1150 44.39 -1.47 -17.96
CA SER A 1150 44.83 -0.10 -17.66
C SER A 1150 43.63 0.74 -17.23
N GLU A 1151 43.61 1.20 -15.98
CA GLU A 1151 42.63 2.18 -15.47
C GLU A 1151 43.33 3.51 -15.16
N PHE A 1152 42.58 4.61 -15.07
CA PHE A 1152 43.12 5.93 -14.68
C PHE A 1152 42.28 6.53 -13.56
N ILE A 1153 42.90 6.88 -12.42
CA ILE A 1153 42.24 7.59 -11.32
C ILE A 1153 42.69 9.05 -11.31
N LYS A 1154 41.73 9.98 -11.43
CA LYS A 1154 41.96 11.44 -11.44
C LYS A 1154 42.07 12.00 -10.02
N PHE A 1155 43.06 12.84 -9.75
CA PHE A 1155 43.07 13.69 -8.57
C PHE A 1155 43.40 15.15 -8.89
N VAL A 1156 43.00 16.06 -8.00
CA VAL A 1156 43.32 17.49 -8.10
C VAL A 1156 44.40 17.82 -7.08
N TYR A 1157 45.46 18.53 -7.49
CA TYR A 1157 46.47 19.09 -6.58
C TYR A 1157 46.29 20.61 -6.43
N LEU A 1158 46.40 21.12 -5.20
CA LEU A 1158 46.23 22.53 -4.84
C LEU A 1158 47.39 22.94 -3.91
N ARG A 1159 48.31 23.79 -4.40
CA ARG A 1159 49.46 24.30 -3.61
C ARG A 1159 49.07 25.10 -2.37
#